data_AF-A0A1H1LUS5-F1
#
_entry.id   AF-A0A1H1LUS5-F1
#
_cell.length_a   1.000
_cell.length_b   1.000
_cell.length_c   1.000
_cell.angle_alpha   90.00
_cell.angle_beta   90.00
_cell.angle_gamma   90.00
#
_symmetry.space_group_name_H-M   'P 1'
#
loop_
_entity.id
_entity.type
_entity.pdbx_description
1 polymer ?
#
loop_
_entity_poly.entity_id
_entity_poly.type
_entity_poly.pdbx_seq_one_letter_code
_entity_poly.pdbx_strand_id
1 'polypeptide(L)'
;MTRSQQVTTQSARAAVVLAAGHDEQSRALLTHPLGDSTVVELALVNVRKVIPADRIVVVISPDETEIPGLLGDDLTYVTQLSPRGTGDAALAARTAIGHALGDQAGDAAVLVTYADTPLLRAQSLRGLLTRHTLTGADLSLLTAVVENPEPGYGRIERTTDHAISAILEQEDRTATEGRLTEVNVGAYVAAPGLLFSQIEALAAEGEHRLTEVARRVIGADRKISSYRIYDTDEVRGVNSEDELAEAADVVLKRLFIPKKNTDTKIVFGTGGWRAVIGEGYTLANVRRLCQAVANEVVRQGLETNGVVIGGDRRFLSRESAEAAAEVFAGNNIPVTLLPDDVPTPLVTFAAPYLDAAYGIIITSSHNPPEWNGMKVFRRDGSLPLDEETDRYQDEANALSVDDVITLDIDLARRTGMITDRVLTEPYVDAIEKIVDVESVRGSDLRVIVDPMYGTSQGTLGTILNDMRVRAEFIHAAHNPLFGGIAPAPDLQRLSTLISMIESGGGRYDLGMATDGDSDRIGIVDETGEYISSNDLLLLLYWYLHEVRGEKGGVVRNLATTHLLDRLAAHFGEESFECRVGFKHVTAGMDKIGAVLGGESSGGLTIRGWILGKDGIFACALVVEMLARTGKRISELREMIYEITGRLYTLEAGVPATPEMRIAVPRRLEAEPLTHIGEYPVVSVSHLDGTKILLENDNWALLRFSGTEPVLRMFVEADSPEKATELLDWLKTFVTAGI
;
A
#
# COMPACT_ATOMS: atom_id res chain seq x y z
N MET A 1 -49.14 -21.46 -0.22
CA MET A 1 -48.86 -20.20 0.50
C MET A 1 -47.48 -19.72 0.06
N THR A 2 -47.48 -18.80 -0.89
CA THR A 2 -46.31 -18.19 -1.53
C THR A 2 -45.61 -17.24 -0.54
N ARG A 3 -44.38 -17.59 -0.13
CA ARG A 3 -43.39 -16.59 0.33
C ARG A 3 -42.79 -15.96 -0.92
N SER A 4 -43.57 -15.12 -1.60
CA SER A 4 -43.06 -14.23 -2.64
C SER A 4 -42.39 -13.04 -1.95
N GLN A 5 -41.08 -12.91 -2.17
CA GLN A 5 -40.38 -11.64 -2.36
C GLN A 5 -40.93 -10.45 -1.53
N GLN A 6 -40.51 -10.35 -0.27
CA GLN A 6 -40.23 -9.01 0.27
C GLN A 6 -38.85 -8.62 -0.27
N VAL A 7 -38.82 -8.20 -1.54
CA VAL A 7 -37.83 -7.21 -1.94
C VAL A 7 -38.17 -6.01 -1.08
N THR A 8 -37.35 -5.71 -0.07
CA THR A 8 -37.34 -4.40 0.55
C THR A 8 -37.04 -3.41 -0.57
N THR A 9 -38.07 -2.89 -1.21
CA THR A 9 -37.95 -1.77 -2.15
C THR A 9 -37.34 -0.65 -1.34
N GLN A 10 -36.04 -0.44 -1.52
CA GLN A 10 -35.34 0.69 -0.95
C GLN A 10 -36.12 1.93 -1.35
N SER A 11 -36.55 2.74 -0.37
CA SER A 11 -37.29 3.97 -0.62
C SER A 11 -36.55 4.80 -1.65
N ALA A 12 -37.28 5.40 -2.60
CA ALA A 12 -36.67 6.28 -3.58
C ALA A 12 -35.95 7.43 -2.85
N ARG A 13 -34.75 7.79 -3.30
CA ARG A 13 -33.94 8.84 -2.68
C ARG A 13 -33.65 9.94 -3.68
N ALA A 14 -33.68 11.18 -3.21
CA ALA A 14 -33.25 12.37 -3.94
C ALA A 14 -32.40 13.25 -3.02
N ALA A 15 -31.66 14.20 -3.60
CA ALA A 15 -30.88 15.16 -2.83
C ALA A 15 -31.12 16.60 -3.30
N VAL A 16 -31.11 17.52 -2.34
CA VAL A 16 -30.98 18.96 -2.55
C VAL A 16 -29.61 19.37 -2.02
N VAL A 17 -28.75 19.87 -2.90
CA VAL A 17 -27.41 20.37 -2.56
C VAL A 17 -27.45 21.90 -2.63
N LEU A 18 -27.27 22.55 -1.48
CA LEU A 18 -27.33 24.01 -1.36
C LEU A 18 -25.98 24.62 -1.72
N ALA A 19 -25.92 25.34 -2.85
CA ALA A 19 -24.74 25.98 -3.41
C ALA A 19 -24.93 27.48 -3.71
N ALA A 20 -26.00 28.08 -3.16
CA ALA A 20 -26.31 29.49 -3.38
C ALA A 20 -25.54 30.44 -2.44
N GLY A 21 -24.87 29.92 -1.40
CA GLY A 21 -24.12 30.68 -0.38
C GLY A 21 -24.94 31.73 0.37
N HIS A 22 -24.42 32.23 1.50
CA HIS A 22 -25.09 33.32 2.23
C HIS A 22 -24.64 34.72 1.79
N ASP A 23 -23.45 34.83 1.19
CA ASP A 23 -22.91 36.06 0.60
C ASP A 23 -22.05 35.78 -0.64
N GLU A 24 -21.52 36.84 -1.26
CA GLU A 24 -20.68 36.74 -2.46
C GLU A 24 -19.32 36.08 -2.20
N GLN A 25 -18.70 36.33 -1.05
CA GLN A 25 -17.39 35.79 -0.71
C GLN A 25 -17.44 34.26 -0.53
N SER A 26 -18.41 33.78 0.23
CA SER A 26 -18.60 32.35 0.48
C SER A 26 -18.99 31.58 -0.79
N ARG A 27 -19.76 32.22 -1.68
CA ARG A 27 -20.08 31.66 -3.00
C ARG A 27 -18.85 31.48 -3.87
N ALA A 28 -17.97 32.49 -3.94
CA ALA A 28 -16.77 32.44 -4.75
C ALA A 28 -15.83 31.29 -4.34
N LEU A 29 -15.79 30.94 -3.05
CA LEU A 29 -14.97 29.84 -2.54
C LEU A 29 -15.43 28.46 -3.01
N LEU A 30 -16.71 28.29 -3.39
CA LEU A 30 -17.24 27.00 -3.85
C LEU A 30 -16.53 26.48 -5.11
N THR A 31 -16.05 27.38 -5.96
CA THR A 31 -15.35 27.06 -7.22
C THR A 31 -13.83 27.11 -7.08
N HIS A 32 -13.31 27.42 -5.88
CA HIS A 32 -11.88 27.41 -5.64
C HIS A 32 -11.30 25.98 -5.61
N PRO A 33 -10.05 25.80 -6.08
CA PRO A 33 -9.36 24.51 -6.01
C PRO A 33 -9.19 23.99 -4.58
N LEU A 34 -9.44 22.70 -4.41
CA LEU A 34 -9.28 21.91 -3.20
C LEU A 34 -8.72 20.52 -3.57
N GLY A 35 -7.39 20.40 -3.60
CA GLY A 35 -6.72 19.22 -4.15
C GLY A 35 -6.85 19.15 -5.68
N ASP A 36 -7.22 17.99 -6.22
CA ASP A 36 -7.43 17.77 -7.67
C ASP A 36 -8.87 18.10 -8.13
N SER A 37 -9.64 18.80 -7.30
CA SER A 37 -11.04 19.18 -7.58
C SER A 37 -11.32 20.57 -7.01
N THR A 38 -12.54 21.07 -7.11
CA THR A 38 -13.03 22.26 -6.40
C THR A 38 -13.82 21.88 -5.14
N VAL A 39 -14.09 22.86 -4.27
CA VAL A 39 -14.91 22.65 -3.06
C VAL A 39 -16.27 22.01 -3.41
N VAL A 40 -16.98 22.55 -4.40
CA VAL A 40 -18.30 22.06 -4.81
C VAL A 40 -18.23 20.67 -5.47
N GLU A 41 -17.22 20.39 -6.28
CA GLU A 41 -17.03 19.07 -6.89
C GLU A 41 -16.80 18.00 -5.83
N LEU A 42 -15.94 18.29 -4.84
CA LEU A 42 -15.64 17.32 -3.78
C LEU A 42 -16.86 17.01 -2.91
N ALA A 43 -17.65 18.04 -2.56
CA ALA A 43 -18.93 17.85 -1.87
C ALA A 43 -19.89 16.98 -2.70
N LEU A 44 -20.06 17.27 -4.00
CA LEU A 44 -20.97 16.54 -4.87
C LEU A 44 -20.53 15.08 -5.11
N VAL A 45 -19.23 14.81 -5.27
CA VAL A 45 -18.70 13.46 -5.46
C VAL A 45 -19.16 12.52 -4.34
N ASN A 46 -19.27 13.01 -3.11
CA ASN A 46 -19.75 12.21 -1.99
C ASN A 46 -21.27 11.98 -2.01
N VAL A 47 -22.05 12.94 -2.52
CA VAL A 47 -23.50 12.79 -2.73
C VAL A 47 -23.79 11.80 -3.87
N ARG A 48 -23.08 11.88 -5.00
CA ARG A 48 -23.22 10.97 -6.14
C ARG A 48 -22.97 9.49 -5.79
N LYS A 49 -22.17 9.21 -4.75
CA LYS A 49 -21.95 7.85 -4.23
C LYS A 49 -23.14 7.25 -3.47
N VAL A 50 -24.15 8.05 -3.16
CA VAL A 50 -25.33 7.63 -2.36
C VAL A 50 -26.67 7.99 -3.00
N ILE A 51 -26.70 8.91 -3.97
CA ILE A 51 -27.88 9.35 -4.71
C ILE A 51 -27.56 9.36 -6.22
N PRO A 52 -28.42 8.78 -7.08
CA PRO A 52 -28.29 8.88 -8.54
C PRO A 52 -28.29 10.33 -9.04
N ALA A 53 -27.47 10.65 -10.05
CA ALA A 53 -27.28 12.02 -10.55
C ALA A 53 -28.58 12.70 -11.02
N ASP A 54 -29.44 11.95 -11.70
CA ASP A 54 -30.76 12.39 -12.18
C ASP A 54 -31.76 12.74 -11.05
N ARG A 55 -31.38 12.46 -9.79
CA ARG A 55 -32.17 12.77 -8.59
C ARG A 55 -31.48 13.77 -7.66
N ILE A 56 -30.43 14.43 -8.13
CA ILE A 56 -29.75 15.49 -7.40
C ILE A 56 -30.18 16.84 -7.99
N VAL A 57 -30.68 17.71 -7.12
CA VAL A 57 -31.00 19.10 -7.44
C VAL A 57 -30.00 20.01 -6.74
N VAL A 58 -29.24 20.78 -7.52
CA VAL A 58 -28.27 21.76 -7.02
C VAL A 58 -28.93 23.14 -7.03
N VAL A 59 -28.97 23.79 -5.86
CA VAL A 59 -29.55 25.13 -5.71
C VAL A 59 -28.44 26.17 -5.82
N ILE A 60 -28.50 27.02 -6.84
CA ILE A 60 -27.48 28.03 -7.15
C ILE A 60 -28.03 29.46 -6.98
N SER A 61 -27.13 30.44 -6.90
CA SER A 61 -27.51 31.85 -6.83
C SER A 61 -27.89 32.43 -8.21
N PRO A 62 -28.56 33.60 -8.30
CA PRO A 62 -28.85 34.23 -9.58
C PRO A 62 -27.56 34.52 -10.34
N ASP A 63 -27.59 34.36 -11.66
CA ASP A 63 -26.46 34.60 -12.57
C ASP A 63 -25.23 33.69 -12.37
N GLU A 64 -25.35 32.63 -11.58
CA GLU A 64 -24.31 31.62 -11.38
C GLU A 64 -24.18 30.70 -12.60
N THR A 65 -23.01 30.68 -13.22
CA THR A 65 -22.71 29.87 -14.43
C THR A 65 -21.52 28.94 -14.29
N GLU A 66 -20.67 29.14 -13.27
CA GLU A 66 -19.43 28.38 -13.10
C GLU A 66 -19.73 27.00 -12.50
N ILE A 67 -20.60 26.93 -11.49
CA ILE A 67 -20.98 25.66 -10.84
C ILE A 67 -21.56 24.62 -11.83
N PRO A 68 -22.52 24.97 -12.73
CA PRO A 68 -22.96 24.02 -13.75
C PRO A 68 -21.84 23.54 -14.68
N GLY A 69 -20.90 24.43 -15.05
CA GLY A 69 -19.76 24.09 -15.89
C GLY A 69 -18.80 23.08 -15.24
N LEU A 70 -18.63 23.15 -13.92
CA LEU A 70 -17.81 22.21 -13.14
C LEU A 70 -18.53 20.87 -12.92
N LEU A 71 -19.81 20.90 -12.55
CA LEU A 71 -20.54 19.72 -12.09
C LEU A 71 -21.15 18.86 -13.21
N GLY A 72 -21.39 19.46 -14.38
CA GLY A 72 -21.89 18.79 -15.59
C GLY A 72 -23.41 18.76 -15.77
N ASP A 73 -23.87 18.47 -16.99
CA ASP A 73 -25.28 18.62 -17.39
C ASP A 73 -26.20 17.45 -16.95
N ASP A 74 -25.69 16.47 -16.23
CA ASP A 74 -26.45 15.30 -15.73
C ASP A 74 -27.24 15.58 -14.44
N LEU A 75 -27.14 16.81 -13.91
CA LEU A 75 -27.82 17.28 -12.70
C LEU A 75 -28.95 18.26 -13.04
N THR A 76 -29.86 18.46 -12.08
CA THR A 76 -30.85 19.54 -12.17
C THR A 76 -30.40 20.76 -11.39
N TYR A 77 -30.36 21.93 -12.02
CA TYR A 77 -30.00 23.19 -11.38
C TYR A 77 -31.24 24.06 -11.16
N VAL A 78 -31.36 24.63 -9.97
CA VAL A 78 -32.46 25.55 -9.63
C VAL A 78 -31.89 26.81 -8.99
N THR A 79 -32.40 27.97 -9.39
CA THR A 79 -31.94 29.26 -8.86
C THR A 79 -32.75 29.67 -7.63
N GLN A 80 -32.05 30.02 -6.55
CA GLN A 80 -32.62 30.80 -5.46
C GLN A 80 -32.62 32.29 -5.83
N LEU A 81 -33.78 32.86 -6.14
CA LEU A 81 -33.88 34.25 -6.63
C LEU A 81 -33.53 35.33 -5.60
N SER A 82 -33.64 35.01 -4.31
CA SER A 82 -33.31 35.94 -3.21
C SER A 82 -32.70 35.15 -2.05
N PRO A 83 -31.51 35.53 -1.54
CA PRO A 83 -30.82 34.78 -0.50
C PRO A 83 -31.45 35.02 0.87
N ARG A 84 -32.66 34.48 1.09
CA ARG A 84 -33.43 34.68 2.33
C ARG A 84 -33.04 33.70 3.44
N GLY A 85 -32.35 32.61 3.09
CA GLY A 85 -31.91 31.58 4.03
C GLY A 85 -31.88 30.19 3.42
N THR A 86 -31.38 29.21 4.17
CA THR A 86 -31.18 27.82 3.74
C THR A 86 -32.49 27.05 3.52
N GLY A 87 -33.54 27.39 4.27
CA GLY A 87 -34.89 26.87 4.04
C GLY A 87 -35.50 27.39 2.75
N ASP A 88 -35.35 28.68 2.45
CA ASP A 88 -35.79 29.27 1.18
C ASP A 88 -35.05 28.66 -0.03
N ALA A 89 -33.74 28.43 0.12
CA ALA A 89 -32.93 27.73 -0.88
C ALA A 89 -33.46 26.31 -1.13
N ALA A 90 -33.71 25.54 -0.06
CA ALA A 90 -34.28 24.20 -0.20
C ALA A 90 -35.69 24.23 -0.84
N LEU A 91 -36.52 25.23 -0.51
CA LEU A 91 -37.87 25.37 -1.08
C LEU A 91 -37.84 25.58 -2.60
N ALA A 92 -36.84 26.29 -3.12
CA ALA A 92 -36.67 26.49 -4.56
C ALA A 92 -36.60 25.14 -5.31
N ALA A 93 -35.96 24.13 -4.71
CA ALA A 93 -35.81 22.80 -5.30
C ALA A 93 -37.10 21.94 -5.31
N ARG A 94 -38.18 22.36 -4.64
CA ARG A 94 -39.40 21.53 -4.44
C ARG A 94 -39.95 20.93 -5.73
N THR A 95 -40.14 21.76 -6.75
CA THR A 95 -40.73 21.32 -8.03
C THR A 95 -39.81 20.33 -8.74
N ALA A 96 -38.50 20.62 -8.78
CA ALA A 96 -37.50 19.74 -9.39
C ALA A 96 -37.40 18.39 -8.67
N ILE A 97 -37.43 18.37 -7.33
CA ILE A 97 -37.46 17.14 -6.54
C ILE A 97 -38.72 16.32 -6.82
N GLY A 98 -39.88 16.97 -6.92
CA GLY A 98 -41.12 16.31 -7.30
C GLY A 98 -41.03 15.64 -8.67
N HIS A 99 -40.41 16.32 -9.65
CA HIS A 99 -40.20 15.76 -10.98
C HIS A 99 -39.20 14.59 -10.97
N ALA A 100 -38.10 14.70 -10.23
CA ALA A 100 -37.08 13.67 -10.13
C ALA A 100 -37.57 12.38 -9.44
N LEU A 101 -38.50 12.51 -8.49
CA LEU A 101 -39.07 11.37 -7.77
C LEU A 101 -40.29 10.76 -8.46
N GLY A 102 -41.02 11.54 -9.27
CA GLY A 102 -42.24 11.09 -9.95
C GLY A 102 -43.26 10.45 -9.00
N ASP A 103 -43.82 9.32 -9.41
CA ASP A 103 -44.81 8.57 -8.61
C ASP A 103 -44.24 8.02 -7.28
N GLN A 104 -42.91 8.00 -7.11
CA GLN A 104 -42.26 7.52 -5.89
C GLN A 104 -42.19 8.58 -4.78
N ALA A 105 -42.64 9.81 -5.02
CA ALA A 105 -42.49 10.93 -4.08
C ALA A 105 -43.13 10.69 -2.70
N GLY A 106 -44.21 9.90 -2.61
CA GLY A 106 -44.93 9.64 -1.36
C GLY A 106 -44.12 8.86 -0.32
N ASP A 107 -43.26 7.95 -0.77
CA ASP A 107 -42.44 7.08 0.09
C ASP A 107 -40.94 7.41 -0.01
N ALA A 108 -40.61 8.55 -0.62
CA ALA A 108 -39.23 8.95 -0.87
C ALA A 108 -38.58 9.63 0.34
N ALA A 109 -37.25 9.60 0.37
CA ALA A 109 -36.42 10.35 1.30
C ALA A 109 -35.61 11.41 0.56
N VAL A 110 -35.70 12.67 1.00
CA VAL A 110 -34.92 13.79 0.44
C VAL A 110 -33.80 14.13 1.41
N LEU A 111 -32.56 13.99 0.94
CA LEU A 111 -31.36 14.47 1.63
C LEU A 111 -31.17 15.95 1.31
N VAL A 112 -31.08 16.82 2.32
CA VAL A 112 -30.61 18.21 2.16
C VAL A 112 -29.21 18.31 2.74
N THR A 113 -28.27 18.83 1.94
CA THR A 113 -26.86 19.02 2.32
C THR A 113 -26.30 20.27 1.64
N TYR A 114 -25.05 20.63 1.95
CA TYR A 114 -24.44 21.88 1.51
C TYR A 114 -23.23 21.63 0.62
N ALA A 115 -23.01 22.51 -0.35
CA ALA A 115 -21.85 22.46 -1.24
C ALA A 115 -20.55 22.94 -0.57
N ASP A 116 -20.66 23.72 0.50
CA ASP A 116 -19.55 24.30 1.27
C ASP A 116 -18.96 23.32 2.30
N THR A 117 -19.48 22.09 2.41
CA THR A 117 -19.00 21.06 3.36
C THR A 117 -18.28 19.92 2.62
N PRO A 118 -17.15 20.20 1.93
CA PRO A 118 -16.50 19.25 1.02
C PRO A 118 -15.92 18.03 1.75
N LEU A 119 -15.71 18.13 3.05
CA LEU A 119 -15.10 17.07 3.87
C LEU A 119 -16.12 16.02 4.35
N LEU A 120 -17.43 16.22 4.14
CA LEU A 120 -18.47 15.23 4.47
C LEU A 120 -18.26 13.92 3.70
N ARG A 121 -18.28 12.79 4.40
CA ARG A 121 -18.04 11.48 3.79
C ARG A 121 -19.31 10.86 3.25
N ALA A 122 -19.19 10.15 2.13
CA ALA A 122 -20.27 9.34 1.57
C ALA A 122 -20.80 8.29 2.58
N GLN A 123 -19.93 7.73 3.43
CA GLN A 123 -20.33 6.80 4.50
C GLN A 123 -21.25 7.47 5.52
N SER A 124 -20.99 8.72 5.89
CA SER A 124 -21.80 9.50 6.82
C SER A 124 -23.19 9.79 6.24
N LEU A 125 -23.25 10.22 4.98
CA LEU A 125 -24.52 10.42 4.25
C LEU A 125 -25.31 9.10 4.10
N ARG A 126 -24.62 8.00 3.78
CA ARG A 126 -25.23 6.66 3.69
C ARG A 126 -25.77 6.19 5.04
N GLY A 127 -25.02 6.43 6.12
CA GLY A 127 -25.42 6.13 7.49
C GLY A 127 -26.70 6.88 7.88
N LEU A 128 -26.77 8.18 7.56
CA LEU A 128 -27.95 9.02 7.77
C LEU A 128 -29.18 8.48 7.02
N LEU A 129 -29.07 8.28 5.71
CA LEU A 129 -30.16 7.77 4.85
C LEU A 129 -30.64 6.37 5.31
N THR A 130 -29.70 5.49 5.64
CA THR A 130 -30.00 4.12 6.08
C THR A 130 -30.71 4.13 7.43
N ARG A 131 -30.21 4.94 8.38
CA ARG A 131 -30.83 5.06 9.69
C ARG A 131 -32.23 5.68 9.61
N HIS A 132 -32.42 6.71 8.78
CA HIS A 132 -33.74 7.28 8.51
C HIS A 132 -34.74 6.19 8.08
N THR A 133 -34.34 5.40 7.08
CA THR A 133 -35.16 4.32 6.53
C THR A 133 -35.45 3.24 7.58
N LEU A 134 -34.42 2.74 8.27
CA LEU A 134 -34.56 1.63 9.23
C LEU A 134 -35.33 2.01 10.49
N THR A 135 -35.21 3.26 10.93
CA THR A 135 -35.96 3.76 12.08
C THR A 135 -37.36 4.21 11.70
N GLY A 136 -37.68 4.39 10.40
CA GLY A 136 -38.94 4.98 9.95
C GLY A 136 -39.15 6.37 10.56
N ALA A 137 -38.07 7.14 10.70
CA ALA A 137 -38.11 8.47 11.29
C ALA A 137 -38.80 9.46 10.35
N ASP A 138 -39.54 10.41 10.91
CA ASP A 138 -40.12 11.53 10.16
C ASP A 138 -39.01 12.50 9.70
N LEU A 139 -38.02 12.73 10.56
CA LEU A 139 -36.84 13.56 10.29
C LEU A 139 -35.59 12.89 10.84
N SER A 140 -34.50 12.93 10.09
CA SER A 140 -33.18 12.50 10.54
C SER A 140 -32.12 13.58 10.36
N LEU A 141 -31.28 13.76 11.38
CA LEU A 141 -30.24 14.78 11.42
C LEU A 141 -28.85 14.14 11.36
N LEU A 142 -27.93 14.78 10.64
CA LEU A 142 -26.51 14.52 10.83
C LEU A 142 -26.01 15.35 12.02
N THR A 143 -25.45 14.69 13.02
CA THR A 143 -24.88 15.33 14.21
C THR A 143 -23.42 14.92 14.39
N ALA A 144 -22.61 15.74 15.05
CA ALA A 144 -21.20 15.43 15.29
C ALA A 144 -20.79 15.69 16.74
N VAL A 145 -19.90 14.88 17.30
CA VAL A 145 -19.32 15.13 18.62
C VAL A 145 -17.97 15.79 18.45
N VAL A 146 -17.85 17.03 18.92
CA VAL A 146 -16.64 17.86 18.82
C VAL A 146 -16.26 18.30 20.23
N GLU A 147 -14.99 18.16 20.63
CA GLU A 147 -14.55 18.49 21.99
C GLU A 147 -14.70 20.00 22.30
N ASN A 148 -14.29 20.85 21.36
CA ASN A 148 -14.37 22.31 21.46
C ASN A 148 -15.15 22.86 20.26
N PRO A 149 -16.49 22.74 20.25
CA PRO A 149 -17.28 23.14 19.11
C PRO A 149 -17.30 24.65 18.96
N GLU A 150 -17.18 25.13 17.73
CA GLU A 150 -17.21 26.57 17.44
C GLU A 150 -18.55 27.21 17.85
N PRO A 151 -18.57 28.54 18.09
CA PRO A 151 -19.76 29.25 18.56
C PRO A 151 -20.97 29.10 17.63
N GLY A 152 -20.74 29.06 16.31
CA GLY A 152 -21.78 29.11 15.27
C GLY A 152 -22.64 27.85 15.08
N TYR A 153 -22.25 26.71 15.65
CA TYR A 153 -23.06 25.47 15.52
C TYR A 153 -24.17 25.38 16.57
N GLY A 154 -25.39 25.01 16.16
CA GLY A 154 -26.46 24.61 17.08
C GLY A 154 -26.04 23.37 17.90
N ARG A 155 -26.29 23.39 19.22
CA ARG A 155 -25.95 22.27 20.12
C ARG A 155 -27.11 21.29 20.25
N ILE A 156 -26.82 19.99 20.19
CA ILE A 156 -27.82 18.95 20.36
C ILE A 156 -28.02 18.67 21.85
N GLU A 157 -29.22 18.92 22.34
CA GLU A 157 -29.65 18.48 23.66
C GLU A 157 -30.32 17.12 23.54
N ARG A 158 -30.04 16.23 24.51
CA ARG A 158 -30.66 14.91 24.59
C ARG A 158 -31.28 14.65 25.94
N THR A 159 -32.38 13.92 25.91
CA THR A 159 -33.02 13.34 27.08
C THR A 159 -32.17 12.21 27.68
N THR A 160 -32.55 11.74 28.87
CA THR A 160 -31.88 10.63 29.56
C THR A 160 -31.96 9.30 28.83
N ASP A 161 -32.96 9.10 27.96
CA ASP A 161 -33.11 7.96 27.05
C ASP A 161 -32.42 8.19 25.68
N HIS A 162 -31.58 9.22 25.57
CA HIS A 162 -30.79 9.57 24.40
C HIS A 162 -31.59 10.05 23.16
N ALA A 163 -32.88 10.37 23.31
CA ALA A 163 -33.64 11.06 22.26
C ALA A 163 -33.19 12.53 22.14
N ILE A 164 -33.34 13.13 20.95
CA ILE A 164 -33.06 14.56 20.77
C ILE A 164 -34.24 15.35 21.35
N SER A 165 -33.97 16.16 22.37
CA SER A 165 -34.98 17.04 22.99
C SER A 165 -35.01 18.43 22.35
N ALA A 166 -33.85 18.95 21.94
CA ALA A 166 -33.74 20.28 21.36
C ALA A 166 -32.47 20.46 20.52
N ILE A 167 -32.48 21.50 19.68
CA ILE A 167 -31.29 22.12 19.10
C ILE A 167 -31.20 23.52 19.71
N LEU A 168 -30.11 23.80 20.42
CA LEU A 168 -29.89 25.06 21.14
C LEU A 168 -28.95 25.94 20.31
N GLU A 169 -29.49 27.05 19.81
CA GLU A 169 -28.72 28.08 19.10
C GLU A 169 -27.89 28.93 20.07
N GLN A 170 -26.93 29.70 19.54
CA GLN A 170 -26.02 30.47 20.39
C GLN A 170 -26.72 31.37 21.41
N GLU A 171 -27.82 31.97 21.00
CA GLU A 171 -28.63 32.93 21.75
C GLU A 171 -29.44 32.26 22.86
N ASP A 172 -29.74 30.97 22.71
CA ASP A 172 -30.61 30.20 23.59
C ASP A 172 -29.84 29.42 24.68
N ARG A 173 -28.50 29.50 24.70
CA ARG A 173 -27.63 28.68 25.58
C ARG A 173 -27.40 29.32 26.95
N THR A 174 -27.58 28.54 28.02
CA THR A 174 -27.03 28.84 29.35
C THR A 174 -25.54 28.47 29.46
N ALA A 175 -24.84 28.97 30.49
CA ALA A 175 -23.43 28.69 30.72
C ALA A 175 -23.10 27.19 30.92
N THR A 176 -24.08 26.41 31.40
CA THR A 176 -23.98 24.94 31.56
C THR A 176 -24.21 24.19 30.25
N GLU A 177 -25.10 24.67 29.39
CA GLU A 177 -25.37 24.10 28.05
C GLU A 177 -24.29 24.46 27.04
N GLY A 178 -23.48 25.49 27.31
CA GLY A 178 -22.26 25.80 26.56
C GLY A 178 -21.21 24.68 26.56
N ARG A 179 -21.37 23.65 27.41
CA ARG A 179 -20.49 22.45 27.48
C ARG A 179 -20.97 21.29 26.61
N LEU A 180 -22.10 21.41 25.91
CA LEU A 180 -22.55 20.38 24.98
C LEU A 180 -21.57 20.25 23.82
N THR A 181 -21.06 19.03 23.64
CA THR A 181 -20.08 18.67 22.60
C THR A 181 -20.73 18.17 21.32
N GLU A 182 -22.00 17.76 21.36
CA GLU A 182 -22.72 17.33 20.16
C GLU A 182 -23.31 18.54 19.42
N VAL A 183 -22.99 18.65 18.14
CA VAL A 183 -23.41 19.75 17.25
C VAL A 183 -24.32 19.26 16.13
N ASN A 184 -25.19 20.14 15.66
CA ASN A 184 -25.98 19.97 14.45
C ASN A 184 -25.12 20.31 13.21
N VAL A 185 -24.92 19.34 12.31
CA VAL A 185 -24.14 19.54 11.08
C VAL A 185 -25.00 20.19 9.97
N GLY A 186 -26.32 20.25 10.16
CA GLY A 186 -27.24 20.91 9.24
C GLY A 186 -27.69 20.06 8.04
N ALA A 187 -27.17 18.83 7.88
CA ALA A 187 -27.66 17.90 6.87
C ALA A 187 -28.85 17.09 7.39
N TYR A 188 -29.92 17.02 6.60
CA TYR A 188 -31.21 16.46 7.01
C TYR A 188 -31.76 15.46 6.01
N VAL A 189 -32.53 14.49 6.51
CA VAL A 189 -33.33 13.58 5.68
C VAL A 189 -34.77 13.56 6.17
N ALA A 190 -35.71 13.81 5.27
CA ALA A 190 -37.15 13.73 5.54
C ALA A 190 -37.93 13.39 4.27
N ALA A 191 -39.20 13.00 4.42
CA ALA A 191 -40.11 12.87 3.30
C ALA A 191 -40.37 14.23 2.63
N PRO A 192 -40.50 14.33 1.30
CA PRO A 192 -40.72 15.60 0.61
C PRO A 192 -41.91 16.39 1.15
N GLY A 193 -43.03 15.71 1.41
CA GLY A 193 -44.25 16.34 1.91
C GLY A 193 -44.08 16.96 3.29
N LEU A 194 -43.36 16.30 4.21
CA LEU A 194 -43.05 16.88 5.52
C LEU A 194 -42.06 18.04 5.38
N LEU A 195 -40.95 17.82 4.66
CA LEU A 195 -39.88 18.81 4.52
C LEU A 195 -40.40 20.14 3.98
N PHE A 196 -41.02 20.11 2.80
CA PHE A 196 -41.42 21.35 2.13
C PHE A 196 -42.60 22.04 2.82
N SER A 197 -43.55 21.29 3.41
CA SER A 197 -44.65 21.90 4.16
C SER A 197 -44.21 22.64 5.42
N GLN A 198 -43.21 22.11 6.14
CA GLN A 198 -42.64 22.79 7.31
C GLN A 198 -41.84 24.04 6.90
N ILE A 199 -41.09 23.98 5.79
CA ILE A 199 -40.36 25.13 5.26
C ILE A 199 -41.35 26.25 4.86
N GLU A 200 -42.44 25.93 4.17
CA GLU A 200 -43.46 26.91 3.77
C GLU A 200 -44.15 27.56 4.98
N ALA A 201 -44.45 26.78 6.02
CA ALA A 201 -45.05 27.28 7.24
C ALA A 201 -44.15 28.29 7.96
N LEU A 202 -42.84 28.00 8.07
CA LEU A 202 -41.86 28.92 8.65
C LEU A 202 -41.66 30.17 7.78
N ALA A 203 -41.61 30.00 6.45
CA ALA A 203 -41.48 31.13 5.53
C ALA A 203 -42.67 32.11 5.65
N ALA A 204 -43.88 31.59 5.91
CA ALA A 204 -45.06 32.42 6.17
C ALA A 204 -44.97 33.19 7.51
N GLU A 205 -44.17 32.71 8.45
CA GLU A 205 -43.87 33.34 9.74
C GLU A 205 -42.64 34.28 9.66
N GLY A 206 -41.99 34.37 8.49
CA GLY A 206 -40.79 35.19 8.26
C GLY A 206 -39.47 34.51 8.64
N GLU A 207 -39.49 33.21 8.93
CA GLU A 207 -38.32 32.41 9.25
C GLU A 207 -37.91 31.56 8.03
N HIS A 208 -36.62 31.56 7.70
CA HIS A 208 -36.08 30.98 6.47
C HIS A 208 -34.89 30.04 6.69
N ARG A 209 -34.56 29.70 7.94
CA ARG A 209 -33.47 28.78 8.28
C ARG A 209 -33.95 27.34 8.35
N LEU A 210 -33.17 26.43 7.75
CA LEU A 210 -33.48 24.99 7.76
C LEU A 210 -33.39 24.38 9.16
N THR A 211 -32.55 24.92 10.05
CA THR A 211 -32.45 24.46 11.45
C THR A 211 -33.78 24.63 12.21
N GLU A 212 -34.56 25.67 11.91
CA GLU A 212 -35.86 25.89 12.55
C GLU A 212 -36.91 24.87 12.11
N VAL A 213 -36.79 24.30 10.89
CA VAL A 213 -37.59 23.13 10.50
C VAL A 213 -37.32 21.97 11.45
N ALA A 214 -36.04 21.69 11.73
CA ALA A 214 -35.68 20.62 12.64
C ALA A 214 -36.20 20.87 14.06
N ARG A 215 -36.04 22.10 14.61
CA ARG A 215 -36.57 22.48 15.92
C ARG A 215 -38.10 22.33 16.00
N ARG A 216 -38.83 22.76 14.96
CA ARG A 216 -40.29 22.63 14.88
C ARG A 216 -40.75 21.17 14.84
N VAL A 217 -40.06 20.31 14.08
CA VAL A 217 -40.41 18.88 13.99
C VAL A 217 -40.07 18.15 15.30
N ILE A 218 -38.96 18.49 15.97
CA ILE A 218 -38.61 17.97 17.31
C ILE A 218 -39.69 18.34 18.33
N GLY A 219 -40.20 19.58 18.32
CA GLY A 219 -41.26 20.03 19.22
C GLY A 219 -42.66 19.44 18.95
N ALA A 220 -42.86 18.74 17.83
CA ALA A 220 -44.15 18.24 17.38
C ALA A 220 -44.41 16.74 17.68
N ASP A 221 -43.66 16.14 18.60
CA ASP A 221 -43.72 14.71 18.99
C ASP A 221 -43.63 13.74 17.79
N ARG A 222 -42.84 14.14 16.78
CA ARG A 222 -42.54 13.34 15.59
C ARG A 222 -41.38 12.39 15.86
N LYS A 223 -41.25 11.35 15.06
CA LYS A 223 -40.16 10.38 15.21
C LYS A 223 -38.86 10.97 14.67
N ILE A 224 -38.00 11.42 15.57
CA ILE A 224 -36.67 11.96 15.22
C ILE A 224 -35.60 10.88 15.31
N SER A 225 -34.66 10.91 14.37
CA SER A 225 -33.43 10.12 14.45
C SER A 225 -32.21 10.98 14.14
N SER A 226 -31.04 10.50 14.49
CA SER A 226 -29.77 11.14 14.14
C SER A 226 -28.70 10.11 13.83
N TYR A 227 -27.86 10.42 12.84
CA TYR A 227 -26.62 9.70 12.62
C TYR A 227 -25.48 10.56 13.15
N ARG A 228 -24.79 10.06 14.17
CA ARG A 228 -23.76 10.80 14.89
C ARG A 228 -22.38 10.44 14.35
N ILE A 229 -21.64 11.44 13.88
CA ILE A 229 -20.25 11.32 13.44
C ILE A 229 -19.29 11.77 14.54
N TYR A 230 -18.06 11.27 14.47
CA TYR A 230 -16.99 11.52 15.44
C TYR A 230 -15.69 12.02 14.78
N ASP A 231 -15.65 12.04 13.45
CA ASP A 231 -14.58 12.70 12.69
C ASP A 231 -14.90 14.20 12.67
N THR A 232 -14.13 14.98 13.43
CA THR A 232 -14.32 16.43 13.56
C THR A 232 -14.04 17.17 12.26
N ASP A 233 -13.26 16.60 11.34
CA ASP A 233 -12.94 17.23 10.06
C ASP A 233 -14.16 17.27 9.13
N GLU A 234 -15.08 16.31 9.26
CA GLU A 234 -16.29 16.26 8.42
C GLU A 234 -17.28 17.42 8.67
N VAL A 235 -17.18 18.08 9.82
CA VAL A 235 -18.13 19.13 10.24
C VAL A 235 -17.82 20.46 9.57
N ARG A 236 -16.57 20.66 9.12
CA ARG A 236 -16.05 21.96 8.69
C ARG A 236 -16.61 22.37 7.33
N GLY A 237 -17.21 23.55 7.30
CA GLY A 237 -17.55 24.26 6.06
C GLY A 237 -16.38 25.11 5.55
N VAL A 238 -16.45 25.54 4.29
CA VAL A 238 -15.50 26.47 3.66
C VAL A 238 -16.22 27.78 3.35
N ASN A 239 -16.06 28.76 4.22
CA ASN A 239 -16.63 30.11 4.11
C ASN A 239 -15.55 31.21 4.14
N SER A 240 -14.28 30.84 4.35
CA SER A 240 -13.12 31.73 4.33
C SER A 240 -11.89 31.07 3.70
N GLU A 241 -10.90 31.87 3.31
CA GLU A 241 -9.62 31.39 2.76
C GLU A 241 -8.83 30.54 3.78
N ASP A 242 -8.90 30.88 5.07
CA ASP A 242 -8.25 30.11 6.13
C ASP A 242 -8.89 28.72 6.26
N GLU A 243 -10.22 28.62 6.21
CA GLU A 243 -10.93 27.33 6.20
C GLU A 243 -10.66 26.52 4.92
N LEU A 244 -10.50 27.18 3.77
CA LEU A 244 -10.11 26.53 2.51
C LEU A 244 -8.71 25.90 2.63
N ALA A 245 -7.75 26.63 3.20
CA ALA A 245 -6.40 26.12 3.42
C ALA A 245 -6.39 24.94 4.40
N GLU A 246 -7.16 25.02 5.50
CA GLU A 246 -7.32 23.93 6.44
C GLU A 246 -7.97 22.70 5.78
N ALA A 247 -9.01 22.89 4.97
CA ALA A 247 -9.65 21.82 4.22
C ALA A 247 -8.68 21.15 3.24
N ALA A 248 -7.82 21.94 2.57
CA ALA A 248 -6.81 21.40 1.65
C ALA A 248 -5.81 20.50 2.37
N ASP A 249 -5.36 20.90 3.56
CA ASP A 249 -4.49 20.06 4.39
C ASP A 249 -5.21 18.78 4.83
N VAL A 250 -6.50 18.82 5.19
CA VAL A 250 -7.28 17.60 5.49
C VAL A 250 -7.40 16.69 4.27
N VAL A 251 -7.68 17.23 3.08
CA VAL A 251 -7.78 16.45 1.83
C VAL A 251 -6.46 15.73 1.55
N LEU A 252 -5.34 16.45 1.65
CA LEU A 252 -4.01 15.87 1.50
C LEU A 252 -3.73 14.80 2.55
N LYS A 253 -4.04 15.06 3.84
CA LYS A 253 -3.85 14.07 4.91
C LYS A 253 -4.65 12.79 4.61
N ARG A 254 -5.89 12.92 4.16
CA ARG A 254 -6.75 11.78 3.83
C ARG A 254 -6.21 10.91 2.70
N LEU A 255 -5.41 11.45 1.77
CA LEU A 255 -4.70 10.64 0.76
C LEU A 255 -3.68 9.69 1.38
N PHE A 256 -3.15 10.05 2.54
CA PHE A 256 -2.05 9.36 3.20
C PHE A 256 -2.45 8.57 4.44
N ILE A 257 -3.69 8.68 4.92
CA ILE A 257 -4.22 7.83 5.98
C ILE A 257 -4.12 6.37 5.51
N PRO A 258 -3.39 5.49 6.24
CA PRO A 258 -3.38 4.08 5.93
C PRO A 258 -4.81 3.58 5.94
N LYS A 259 -5.35 3.28 4.76
CA LYS A 259 -6.67 2.68 4.68
C LYS A 259 -6.54 1.35 5.39
N LYS A 260 -7.41 1.08 6.38
CA LYS A 260 -7.68 -0.32 6.71
C LYS A 260 -8.04 -0.97 5.38
N ASN A 261 -7.38 -2.08 5.04
CA ASN A 261 -7.60 -2.73 3.76
C ASN A 261 -8.92 -3.53 3.81
N THR A 262 -9.99 -2.88 4.29
CA THR A 262 -11.38 -3.30 4.17
C THR A 262 -11.88 -3.11 2.74
N ASP A 263 -11.19 -2.28 1.96
CA ASP A 263 -11.34 -2.26 0.51
C ASP A 263 -10.64 -3.50 -0.05
N THR A 264 -11.39 -4.34 -0.75
CA THR A 264 -10.88 -5.50 -1.49
C THR A 264 -9.98 -5.09 -2.68
N LYS A 265 -9.38 -3.89 -2.66
CA LYS A 265 -8.56 -3.40 -3.76
C LYS A 265 -7.19 -4.07 -3.75
N ILE A 266 -6.79 -4.51 -4.92
CA ILE A 266 -5.45 -5.01 -5.21
C ILE A 266 -4.57 -3.81 -5.47
N VAL A 267 -3.38 -3.77 -4.85
CA VAL A 267 -2.37 -2.74 -5.07
C VAL A 267 -1.00 -3.39 -5.21
N PHE A 268 -0.34 -3.20 -6.35
CA PHE A 268 1.00 -3.73 -6.58
C PHE A 268 2.05 -2.86 -5.88
N GLY A 269 2.94 -3.51 -5.14
CA GLY A 269 4.18 -2.91 -4.67
C GLY A 269 5.37 -3.31 -5.54
N THR A 270 6.58 -3.00 -5.08
CA THR A 270 7.84 -3.30 -5.80
C THR A 270 8.12 -4.79 -6.00
N GLY A 271 7.47 -5.66 -5.23
CA GLY A 271 7.69 -7.11 -5.25
C GLY A 271 6.37 -7.88 -5.20
N GLY A 272 5.40 -7.48 -6.02
CA GLY A 272 4.07 -8.08 -6.14
C GLY A 272 2.99 -7.39 -5.31
N TRP A 273 1.80 -7.97 -5.29
CA TRP A 273 0.70 -7.55 -4.43
C TRP A 273 0.80 -8.24 -3.07
N ARG A 274 0.67 -7.50 -1.97
CA ARG A 274 0.71 -8.03 -0.60
C ARG A 274 -0.41 -7.42 0.23
N ALA A 275 -1.03 -8.22 1.09
CA ALA A 275 -2.03 -7.74 2.04
C ALA A 275 -2.15 -8.68 3.24
N VAL A 276 -2.80 -8.20 4.30
CA VAL A 276 -3.14 -8.99 5.48
C VAL A 276 -4.24 -10.00 5.13
N ILE A 277 -4.06 -11.25 5.56
CA ILE A 277 -5.02 -12.35 5.36
C ILE A 277 -6.36 -12.00 6.01
N GLY A 278 -7.45 -12.14 5.25
CA GLY A 278 -8.81 -11.86 5.72
C GLY A 278 -9.22 -10.39 5.67
N GLU A 279 -8.26 -9.48 5.43
CA GLU A 279 -8.54 -8.10 5.04
C GLU A 279 -8.41 -7.96 3.52
N GLY A 280 -7.30 -7.41 3.03
CA GLY A 280 -7.05 -7.24 1.61
C GLY A 280 -6.68 -8.55 0.92
N TYR A 281 -6.04 -9.50 1.59
CA TYR A 281 -5.66 -10.78 0.98
C TYR A 281 -6.76 -11.82 1.15
N THR A 282 -7.50 -12.07 0.07
CA THR A 282 -8.59 -13.06 0.00
C THR A 282 -8.45 -13.90 -1.27
N LEU A 283 -8.99 -15.13 -1.27
CA LEU A 283 -9.02 -15.97 -2.48
C LEU A 283 -9.80 -15.31 -3.62
N ALA A 284 -10.80 -14.47 -3.33
CA ALA A 284 -11.50 -13.69 -4.35
C ALA A 284 -10.56 -12.69 -5.05
N ASN A 285 -9.67 -12.04 -4.30
CA ASN A 285 -8.70 -11.10 -4.87
C ASN A 285 -7.58 -11.81 -5.62
N VAL A 286 -7.10 -12.96 -5.13
CA VAL A 286 -6.18 -13.83 -5.87
C VAL A 286 -6.78 -14.17 -7.23
N ARG A 287 -8.03 -14.66 -7.25
CA ARG A 287 -8.72 -15.04 -8.47
C ARG A 287 -8.92 -13.86 -9.44
N ARG A 288 -9.33 -12.68 -8.95
CA ARG A 288 -9.49 -11.49 -9.79
C ARG A 288 -8.16 -11.04 -10.41
N LEU A 289 -7.07 -11.09 -9.64
CA LEU A 289 -5.76 -10.77 -10.18
C LEU A 289 -5.30 -11.82 -11.21
N CYS A 290 -5.50 -13.11 -10.94
CA CYS A 290 -5.23 -14.17 -11.92
C CYS A 290 -6.07 -14.03 -13.18
N GLN A 291 -7.33 -13.57 -13.08
CA GLN A 291 -8.18 -13.33 -14.24
C GLN A 291 -7.63 -12.18 -15.11
N ALA A 292 -7.19 -11.08 -14.49
CA ALA A 292 -6.53 -10.00 -15.22
C ALA A 292 -5.24 -10.46 -15.92
N VAL A 293 -4.43 -11.29 -15.26
CA VAL A 293 -3.21 -11.87 -15.85
C VAL A 293 -3.56 -12.87 -16.96
N ALA A 294 -4.60 -13.69 -16.80
CA ALA A 294 -5.09 -14.60 -17.85
C ALA A 294 -5.57 -13.83 -19.09
N ASN A 295 -6.27 -12.71 -18.89
CA ASN A 295 -6.67 -11.83 -19.99
C ASN A 295 -5.46 -11.25 -20.72
N GLU A 296 -4.39 -10.90 -20.01
CA GLU A 296 -3.13 -10.48 -20.63
C GLU A 296 -2.49 -11.60 -21.46
N VAL A 297 -2.44 -12.83 -20.93
CA VAL A 297 -1.93 -14.02 -21.68
C VAL A 297 -2.67 -14.18 -23.01
N VAL A 298 -4.00 -14.07 -22.99
CA VAL A 298 -4.84 -14.15 -24.19
C VAL A 298 -4.58 -12.97 -25.13
N ARG A 299 -4.47 -11.74 -24.61
CA ARG A 299 -4.17 -10.55 -25.42
C ARG A 299 -2.82 -10.65 -26.13
N GLN A 300 -1.85 -11.33 -25.53
CA GLN A 300 -0.54 -11.58 -26.12
C GLN A 300 -0.48 -12.82 -27.03
N GLY A 301 -1.54 -13.63 -27.09
CA GLY A 301 -1.57 -14.88 -27.86
C GLY A 301 -0.61 -15.95 -27.31
N LEU A 302 -0.44 -15.99 -25.99
CA LEU A 302 0.50 -16.89 -25.29
C LEU A 302 -0.22 -18.02 -24.53
N GLU A 303 -1.48 -18.31 -24.84
CA GLU A 303 -2.29 -19.29 -24.11
C GLU A 303 -1.66 -20.68 -24.14
N THR A 304 -1.07 -21.08 -25.27
CA THR A 304 -0.44 -22.40 -25.43
C THR A 304 0.84 -22.57 -24.62
N ASN A 305 1.49 -21.47 -24.22
CA ASN A 305 2.67 -21.50 -23.38
C ASN A 305 2.34 -21.87 -21.93
N GLY A 306 1.09 -21.66 -21.50
CA GLY A 306 0.64 -21.94 -20.14
C GLY A 306 1.30 -21.04 -19.09
N VAL A 307 1.08 -21.36 -17.82
CA VAL A 307 1.69 -20.68 -16.67
C VAL A 307 2.30 -21.68 -15.70
N VAL A 308 3.28 -21.24 -14.91
CA VAL A 308 3.83 -22.01 -13.79
C VAL A 308 3.50 -21.34 -12.47
N ILE A 309 3.00 -22.11 -11.49
CA ILE A 309 2.49 -21.58 -10.22
C ILE A 309 3.13 -22.33 -9.05
N GLY A 310 3.63 -21.59 -8.05
CA GLY A 310 4.13 -22.12 -6.79
C GLY A 310 3.70 -21.28 -5.58
N GLY A 311 4.14 -21.67 -4.38
CA GLY A 311 3.87 -20.94 -3.15
C GLY A 311 4.94 -21.21 -2.09
N ASP A 312 4.99 -20.34 -1.07
CA ASP A 312 5.80 -20.54 0.13
C ASP A 312 5.02 -21.27 1.23
N ARG A 313 5.62 -21.37 2.43
CA ARG A 313 5.07 -22.14 3.57
C ARG A 313 4.07 -21.35 4.43
N ARG A 314 3.57 -20.21 3.95
CA ARG A 314 2.60 -19.39 4.71
C ARG A 314 1.22 -20.03 4.74
N PHE A 315 0.43 -19.57 5.71
CA PHE A 315 -0.99 -19.87 5.75
C PHE A 315 -1.67 -19.42 4.43
N LEU A 316 -2.54 -20.27 3.89
CA LEU A 316 -3.26 -20.13 2.61
C LEU A 316 -2.40 -20.16 1.33
N SER A 317 -1.07 -20.37 1.39
CA SER A 317 -0.26 -20.34 0.17
C SER A 317 -0.65 -21.43 -0.83
N ARG A 318 -0.93 -22.65 -0.35
CA ARG A 318 -1.38 -23.77 -1.19
C ARG A 318 -2.76 -23.52 -1.79
N GLU A 319 -3.72 -23.11 -0.98
CA GLU A 319 -5.10 -22.85 -1.41
C GLU A 319 -5.16 -21.68 -2.40
N SER A 320 -4.34 -20.66 -2.22
CA SER A 320 -4.20 -19.56 -3.19
C SER A 320 -3.56 -20.01 -4.50
N ALA A 321 -2.56 -20.89 -4.46
CA ALA A 321 -1.92 -21.42 -5.68
C ALA A 321 -2.92 -22.28 -6.49
N GLU A 322 -3.73 -23.10 -5.81
CA GLU A 322 -4.82 -23.85 -6.45
C GLU A 322 -5.91 -22.91 -6.99
N ALA A 323 -6.34 -21.91 -6.23
CA ALA A 323 -7.33 -20.93 -6.69
C ALA A 323 -6.84 -20.13 -7.91
N ALA A 324 -5.54 -19.83 -7.99
CA ALA A 324 -4.92 -19.25 -9.17
C ALA A 324 -4.99 -20.22 -10.36
N ALA A 325 -4.60 -21.48 -10.14
CA ALA A 325 -4.60 -22.52 -11.18
C ALA A 325 -6.01 -22.77 -11.75
N GLU A 326 -7.06 -22.76 -10.92
CA GLU A 326 -8.46 -22.86 -11.35
C GLU A 326 -8.83 -21.77 -12.37
N VAL A 327 -8.35 -20.53 -12.17
CA VAL A 327 -8.66 -19.40 -13.05
C VAL A 327 -7.98 -19.57 -14.41
N PHE A 328 -6.69 -19.86 -14.44
CA PHE A 328 -5.97 -20.08 -15.71
C PHE A 328 -6.56 -21.27 -16.48
N ALA A 329 -6.84 -22.38 -15.80
CA ALA A 329 -7.48 -23.53 -16.40
C ALA A 329 -8.88 -23.21 -16.95
N GLY A 330 -9.68 -22.41 -16.23
CA GLY A 330 -10.99 -21.92 -16.69
C GLY A 330 -10.92 -21.06 -17.95
N ASN A 331 -9.81 -20.35 -18.14
CA ASN A 331 -9.52 -19.56 -19.34
C ASN A 331 -8.79 -20.35 -20.44
N ASN A 332 -8.76 -21.69 -20.35
CA ASN A 332 -8.08 -22.59 -21.29
C ASN A 332 -6.56 -22.38 -21.40
N ILE A 333 -5.92 -21.90 -20.32
CA ILE A 333 -4.47 -21.74 -20.22
C ILE A 333 -3.92 -22.90 -19.38
N PRO A 334 -3.05 -23.78 -19.94
CA PRO A 334 -2.45 -24.87 -19.20
C PRO A 334 -1.63 -24.38 -18.00
N VAL A 335 -1.64 -25.12 -16.91
CA VAL A 335 -0.94 -24.79 -15.67
C VAL A 335 0.02 -25.90 -15.29
N THR A 336 1.28 -25.54 -15.06
CA THR A 336 2.22 -26.36 -14.29
C THR A 336 2.14 -25.92 -12.84
N LEU A 337 1.55 -26.76 -11.98
CA LEU A 337 1.46 -26.50 -10.54
C LEU A 337 2.65 -27.17 -9.84
N LEU A 338 3.43 -26.38 -9.12
CA LEU A 338 4.58 -26.85 -8.37
C LEU A 338 4.15 -27.47 -7.02
N PRO A 339 5.05 -28.17 -6.29
CA PRO A 339 4.76 -28.70 -4.97
C PRO A 339 4.30 -27.63 -3.96
N ASP A 340 3.78 -28.08 -2.81
CA ASP A 340 3.17 -27.23 -1.78
C ASP A 340 4.05 -26.07 -1.34
N ASP A 341 5.37 -26.29 -1.27
CA ASP A 341 6.32 -25.24 -0.99
C ASP A 341 7.52 -25.26 -1.94
N VAL A 342 7.81 -24.11 -2.54
CA VAL A 342 8.94 -23.88 -3.45
C VAL A 342 9.50 -22.47 -3.26
N PRO A 343 10.81 -22.27 -3.42
CA PRO A 343 11.41 -20.94 -3.32
C PRO A 343 11.04 -20.07 -4.52
N THR A 344 10.90 -18.75 -4.31
CA THR A 344 10.72 -17.76 -5.39
C THR A 344 11.71 -17.95 -6.55
N PRO A 345 13.02 -18.09 -6.33
CA PRO A 345 13.96 -18.27 -7.45
C PRO A 345 13.70 -19.51 -8.31
N LEU A 346 13.08 -20.58 -7.78
CA LEU A 346 12.68 -21.74 -8.59
C LEU A 346 11.57 -21.36 -9.56
N VAL A 347 10.59 -20.54 -9.15
CA VAL A 347 9.52 -20.05 -10.06
C VAL A 347 10.10 -19.12 -11.13
N THR A 348 11.00 -18.23 -10.74
CA THR A 348 11.74 -17.33 -11.65
C THR A 348 12.56 -18.13 -12.68
N PHE A 349 13.18 -19.24 -12.29
CA PHE A 349 13.86 -20.19 -13.18
C PHE A 349 12.89 -20.98 -14.07
N ALA A 350 11.79 -21.45 -13.48
CA ALA A 350 10.85 -22.33 -14.15
C ALA A 350 10.11 -21.65 -15.31
N ALA A 351 9.83 -20.34 -15.20
CA ALA A 351 9.15 -19.59 -16.26
C ALA A 351 9.87 -19.69 -17.62
N PRO A 352 11.14 -19.29 -17.76
CA PRO A 352 11.88 -19.47 -19.02
C PRO A 352 12.21 -20.94 -19.31
N TYR A 353 12.43 -21.78 -18.29
CA TYR A 353 12.75 -23.21 -18.50
C TYR A 353 11.59 -23.98 -19.17
N LEU A 354 10.34 -23.67 -18.80
CA LEU A 354 9.14 -24.26 -19.39
C LEU A 354 8.62 -23.49 -20.60
N ASP A 355 9.23 -22.35 -20.93
CA ASP A 355 8.70 -21.40 -21.89
C ASP A 355 7.27 -20.92 -21.52
N ALA A 356 6.98 -20.79 -20.22
CA ALA A 356 5.66 -20.40 -19.72
C ALA A 356 5.40 -18.91 -19.96
N ALA A 357 4.15 -18.53 -20.25
CA ALA A 357 3.77 -17.14 -20.48
C ALA A 357 4.07 -16.27 -19.24
N TYR A 358 3.76 -16.80 -18.05
CA TYR A 358 4.06 -16.17 -16.77
C TYR A 358 4.41 -17.22 -15.70
N GLY A 359 5.26 -16.80 -14.75
CA GLY A 359 5.47 -17.46 -13.48
C GLY A 359 4.71 -16.75 -12.37
N ILE A 360 4.09 -17.50 -11.46
CA ILE A 360 3.32 -16.95 -10.34
C ILE A 360 3.79 -17.63 -9.07
N ILE A 361 4.06 -16.82 -8.03
CA ILE A 361 4.33 -17.37 -6.71
C ILE A 361 3.47 -16.69 -5.64
N ILE A 362 2.87 -17.51 -4.80
CA ILE A 362 2.15 -17.08 -3.61
C ILE A 362 3.13 -16.92 -2.45
N THR A 363 3.39 -15.67 -2.05
CA THR A 363 4.28 -15.34 -0.94
C THR A 363 4.21 -13.85 -0.62
N SER A 364 4.47 -13.50 0.64
CA SER A 364 4.83 -12.13 1.03
C SER A 364 6.28 -12.01 1.51
N SER A 365 7.18 -12.91 1.10
CA SER A 365 8.62 -12.89 1.41
C SER A 365 8.85 -12.78 2.92
N HIS A 366 9.55 -11.74 3.36
CA HIS A 366 9.94 -11.45 4.74
C HIS A 366 8.85 -10.82 5.62
N ASN A 367 7.63 -10.57 5.13
CA ASN A 367 6.56 -9.97 5.95
C ASN A 367 6.18 -10.87 7.16
N PRO A 368 5.52 -10.34 8.20
CA PRO A 368 4.99 -11.18 9.28
C PRO A 368 4.01 -12.28 8.82
N PRO A 369 3.73 -13.32 9.63
CA PRO A 369 2.92 -14.48 9.23
C PRO A 369 1.47 -14.17 8.83
N GLU A 370 0.89 -13.08 9.34
CA GLU A 370 -0.47 -12.64 9.02
C GLU A 370 -0.61 -12.02 7.62
N TRP A 371 0.50 -11.80 6.93
CA TRP A 371 0.54 -11.34 5.54
C TRP A 371 0.63 -12.51 4.57
N ASN A 372 0.05 -12.34 3.39
CA ASN A 372 0.38 -13.14 2.21
C ASN A 372 0.39 -12.22 0.97
N GLY A 373 0.77 -12.77 -0.17
CA GLY A 373 0.92 -11.99 -1.40
C GLY A 373 0.97 -12.86 -2.64
N MET A 374 1.09 -12.20 -3.78
CA MET A 374 1.30 -12.84 -5.07
C MET A 374 2.27 -12.02 -5.90
N LYS A 375 3.32 -12.68 -6.40
CA LYS A 375 4.24 -12.13 -7.39
C LYS A 375 3.91 -12.72 -8.76
N VAL A 376 4.10 -11.91 -9.79
CA VAL A 376 3.97 -12.29 -11.20
C VAL A 376 5.34 -12.07 -11.85
N PHE A 377 5.81 -13.04 -12.61
CA PHE A 377 7.05 -13.00 -13.38
C PHE A 377 6.72 -13.19 -14.85
N ARG A 378 7.38 -12.42 -15.72
CA ARG A 378 7.26 -12.57 -17.16
C ARG A 378 7.86 -13.90 -17.63
N ARG A 379 7.66 -14.23 -18.91
CA ARG A 379 8.21 -15.42 -19.58
C ARG A 379 9.73 -15.59 -19.43
N ASP A 380 10.49 -14.49 -19.36
CA ASP A 380 11.94 -14.51 -19.15
C ASP A 380 12.36 -14.62 -17.66
N GLY A 381 11.39 -14.72 -16.75
CA GLY A 381 11.60 -14.74 -15.30
C GLY A 381 11.73 -13.35 -14.66
N SER A 382 11.75 -12.26 -15.43
CA SER A 382 11.83 -10.91 -14.87
C SER A 382 10.53 -10.47 -14.18
N LEU A 383 10.63 -9.53 -13.25
CA LEU A 383 9.44 -8.86 -12.71
C LEU A 383 8.85 -7.89 -13.76
N PRO A 384 7.51 -7.78 -13.85
CA PRO A 384 6.86 -6.78 -14.70
C PRO A 384 7.22 -5.34 -14.29
N LEU A 385 7.21 -4.44 -15.27
CA LEU A 385 7.41 -3.00 -15.04
C LEU A 385 6.13 -2.36 -14.47
N ASP A 386 6.26 -1.11 -13.98
CA ASP A 386 5.15 -0.40 -13.32
C ASP A 386 3.90 -0.34 -14.22
N GLU A 387 4.06 -0.01 -15.50
CA GLU A 387 2.95 0.07 -16.46
C GLU A 387 2.20 -1.26 -16.65
N GLU A 388 2.87 -2.41 -16.53
CA GLU A 388 2.20 -3.71 -16.61
C GLU A 388 1.46 -4.03 -15.31
N THR A 389 2.11 -3.80 -14.16
CA THR A 389 1.48 -4.05 -12.87
C THR A 389 0.27 -3.16 -12.65
N ASP A 390 0.30 -1.91 -13.11
CA ASP A 390 -0.82 -0.98 -13.06
C ASP A 390 -1.98 -1.47 -13.92
N ARG A 391 -1.70 -2.00 -15.13
CA ARG A 391 -2.75 -2.62 -15.96
C ARG A 391 -3.40 -3.82 -15.28
N TYR A 392 -2.62 -4.74 -14.73
CA TYR A 392 -3.16 -5.91 -14.02
C TYR A 392 -3.99 -5.48 -12.81
N GLN A 393 -3.51 -4.49 -12.07
CA GLN A 393 -4.15 -3.91 -10.91
C GLN A 393 -5.51 -3.29 -11.25
N ASP A 394 -5.55 -2.41 -12.24
CA ASP A 394 -6.73 -1.65 -12.60
C ASP A 394 -7.80 -2.58 -13.18
N GLU A 395 -7.40 -3.53 -14.03
CA GLU A 395 -8.29 -4.55 -14.57
C GLU A 395 -8.86 -5.43 -13.44
N ALA A 396 -8.01 -5.97 -12.56
CA ALA A 396 -8.48 -6.80 -11.45
C ALA A 396 -9.40 -6.05 -10.47
N ASN A 397 -9.18 -4.74 -10.28
CA ASN A 397 -10.02 -3.89 -9.44
C ASN A 397 -11.35 -3.52 -10.10
N ALA A 398 -11.44 -3.53 -11.43
CA ALA A 398 -12.67 -3.34 -12.18
C ALA A 398 -13.55 -4.60 -12.23
N LEU A 399 -12.96 -5.78 -12.08
CA LEU A 399 -13.67 -7.06 -12.05
C LEU A 399 -14.41 -7.27 -10.72
N SER A 400 -15.63 -7.80 -10.82
CA SER A 400 -16.35 -8.41 -9.71
C SER A 400 -15.95 -9.89 -9.54
N VAL A 401 -16.47 -10.55 -8.51
CA VAL A 401 -16.24 -11.99 -8.32
C VAL A 401 -16.95 -12.81 -9.40
N ASP A 402 -18.07 -12.33 -9.92
CA ASP A 402 -18.87 -13.03 -10.93
C ASP A 402 -18.24 -12.97 -12.33
N ASP A 403 -17.28 -12.06 -12.54
CA ASP A 403 -16.54 -11.94 -13.81
C ASP A 403 -15.36 -12.92 -13.91
N VAL A 404 -15.02 -13.62 -12.83
CA VAL A 404 -13.91 -14.58 -12.79
C VAL A 404 -14.36 -15.92 -13.37
N ILE A 405 -13.61 -16.42 -14.35
CA ILE A 405 -13.82 -17.73 -14.95
C ILE A 405 -12.93 -18.74 -14.24
N THR A 406 -13.51 -19.82 -13.73
CA THR A 406 -12.77 -20.91 -13.06
C THR A 406 -13.14 -22.27 -13.64
N LEU A 407 -12.20 -23.21 -13.55
CA LEU A 407 -12.44 -24.63 -13.72
C LEU A 407 -12.11 -25.33 -12.39
N ASP A 408 -13.03 -26.16 -11.91
CA ASP A 408 -12.82 -27.01 -10.72
C ASP A 408 -11.48 -27.75 -10.78
N ILE A 409 -10.71 -27.69 -9.68
CA ILE A 409 -9.33 -28.18 -9.64
C ILE A 409 -9.21 -29.66 -10.01
N ASP A 410 -10.15 -30.50 -9.55
CA ASP A 410 -10.12 -31.95 -9.83
C ASP A 410 -10.47 -32.23 -11.29
N LEU A 411 -11.41 -31.48 -11.86
CA LEU A 411 -11.71 -31.55 -13.29
C LEU A 411 -10.54 -31.08 -14.15
N ALA A 412 -9.92 -29.96 -13.78
CA ALA A 412 -8.78 -29.38 -14.48
C ALA A 412 -7.54 -30.31 -14.48
N ARG A 413 -7.28 -31.01 -13.36
CA ARG A 413 -6.26 -32.08 -13.30
C ARG A 413 -6.61 -33.25 -14.21
N ARG A 414 -7.86 -33.74 -14.16
CA ARG A 414 -8.31 -34.89 -14.98
C ARG A 414 -8.23 -34.61 -16.48
N THR A 415 -8.49 -33.37 -16.91
CA THR A 415 -8.40 -32.98 -18.32
C THR A 415 -6.97 -32.65 -18.78
N GLY A 416 -6.00 -32.62 -17.85
CA GLY A 416 -4.62 -32.23 -18.13
C GLY A 416 -4.40 -30.73 -18.26
N MET A 417 -5.41 -29.90 -17.95
CA MET A 417 -5.26 -28.45 -17.89
C MET A 417 -4.38 -28.00 -16.73
N ILE A 418 -4.33 -28.77 -15.64
CA ILE A 418 -3.40 -28.58 -14.53
C ILE A 418 -2.56 -29.85 -14.40
N THR A 419 -1.23 -29.68 -14.42
CA THR A 419 -0.27 -30.76 -14.23
C THR A 419 0.61 -30.44 -13.02
N ASP A 420 0.55 -31.28 -11.98
CA ASP A 420 1.47 -31.20 -10.85
C ASP A 420 2.88 -31.67 -11.30
N ARG A 421 3.90 -30.83 -11.14
CA ARG A 421 5.28 -31.13 -11.58
C ARG A 421 6.32 -30.63 -10.57
N VAL A 422 7.29 -31.48 -10.26
CA VAL A 422 8.47 -31.10 -9.45
C VAL A 422 9.57 -30.55 -10.38
N LEU A 423 10.11 -29.37 -10.07
CA LEU A 423 11.20 -28.74 -10.83
C LEU A 423 12.44 -28.41 -9.99
N THR A 424 12.52 -28.95 -8.76
CA THR A 424 13.67 -28.74 -7.88
C THR A 424 14.97 -29.27 -8.49
N GLU A 425 14.96 -30.48 -9.06
CA GLU A 425 16.15 -31.08 -9.69
C GLU A 425 16.68 -30.25 -10.87
N PRO A 426 15.88 -29.87 -11.90
CA PRO A 426 16.34 -28.98 -12.97
C PRO A 426 16.92 -27.64 -12.48
N TYR A 427 16.36 -27.09 -11.40
CA TYR A 427 16.83 -25.85 -10.79
C TYR A 427 18.18 -26.03 -10.09
N VAL A 428 18.34 -27.10 -9.30
CA VAL A 428 19.62 -27.48 -8.67
C VAL A 428 20.69 -27.72 -9.74
N ASP A 429 20.38 -28.52 -10.76
CA ASP A 429 21.29 -28.80 -11.88
C ASP A 429 21.75 -27.52 -12.60
N ALA A 430 20.89 -26.50 -12.66
CA ALA A 430 21.23 -25.21 -13.26
C ALA A 430 22.19 -24.40 -12.36
N ILE A 431 21.99 -24.41 -11.04
CA ILE A 431 22.92 -23.80 -10.08
C ILE A 431 24.29 -24.46 -10.18
N GLU A 432 24.34 -25.79 -10.17
CA GLU A 432 25.57 -26.59 -10.18
C GLU A 432 26.38 -26.47 -11.47
N LYS A 433 25.77 -25.98 -12.56
CA LYS A 433 26.49 -25.64 -13.80
C LYS A 433 27.24 -24.32 -13.71
N ILE A 434 26.85 -23.43 -12.79
CA ILE A 434 27.44 -22.10 -12.61
C ILE A 434 28.38 -22.08 -11.42
N VAL A 435 28.04 -22.81 -10.37
CA VAL A 435 28.83 -22.94 -9.14
C VAL A 435 29.82 -24.09 -9.29
N ASP A 436 31.08 -23.88 -8.94
CA ASP A 436 32.13 -24.91 -9.05
C ASP A 436 32.05 -25.93 -7.90
N VAL A 437 31.08 -26.85 -8.00
CA VAL A 437 30.81 -27.91 -7.00
C VAL A 437 32.05 -28.77 -6.73
N GLU A 438 32.85 -29.08 -7.75
CA GLU A 438 34.04 -29.92 -7.60
C GLU A 438 35.14 -29.21 -6.78
N SER A 439 35.31 -27.90 -6.96
CA SER A 439 36.27 -27.13 -6.14
C SER A 439 35.90 -27.07 -4.66
N VAL A 440 34.60 -27.21 -4.34
CA VAL A 440 34.11 -27.23 -2.95
C VAL A 440 34.32 -28.59 -2.29
N ARG A 441 34.32 -29.68 -3.07
CA ARG A 441 34.48 -31.03 -2.53
C ARG A 441 35.84 -31.18 -1.86
N GLY A 442 35.82 -31.54 -0.58
CA GLY A 442 37.03 -31.70 0.25
C GLY A 442 37.49 -30.42 0.95
N SER A 443 36.70 -29.35 0.90
CA SER A 443 36.92 -28.14 1.71
C SER A 443 36.75 -28.36 3.21
N ASP A 444 36.09 -29.45 3.62
CA ASP A 444 35.72 -29.78 5.01
C ASP A 444 34.91 -28.68 5.73
N LEU A 445 34.31 -27.76 4.97
CA LEU A 445 33.48 -26.67 5.50
C LEU A 445 32.29 -27.23 6.30
N ARG A 446 32.07 -26.61 7.46
CA ARG A 446 30.96 -26.89 8.37
C ARG A 446 30.08 -25.66 8.45
N VAL A 447 28.84 -25.79 7.99
CA VAL A 447 27.91 -24.67 7.91
C VAL A 447 26.70 -24.91 8.78
N ILE A 448 26.14 -23.85 9.34
CA ILE A 448 24.84 -23.87 9.99
C ILE A 448 23.87 -23.00 9.19
N VAL A 449 22.69 -23.54 8.92
CA VAL A 449 21.69 -22.95 8.02
C VAL A 449 20.39 -22.72 8.77
N ASP A 450 19.88 -21.50 8.70
CA ASP A 450 18.57 -21.11 9.21
C ASP A 450 17.64 -20.73 8.03
N PRO A 451 16.78 -21.65 7.55
CA PRO A 451 15.75 -21.35 6.56
C PRO A 451 14.66 -20.41 7.10
N MET A 452 14.68 -20.10 8.41
CA MET A 452 13.66 -19.33 9.10
C MET A 452 12.25 -19.89 8.91
N TYR A 453 12.10 -21.22 8.92
CA TYR A 453 10.89 -21.97 8.57
C TYR A 453 10.39 -21.79 7.12
N GLY A 454 11.17 -21.13 6.26
CA GLY A 454 10.89 -20.90 4.84
C GLY A 454 11.24 -22.09 3.94
N THR A 455 11.44 -21.79 2.65
CA THR A 455 11.47 -22.77 1.55
C THR A 455 12.85 -23.33 1.18
N SER A 456 13.95 -22.85 1.77
CA SER A 456 15.30 -23.16 1.28
C SER A 456 15.80 -24.55 1.66
N GLN A 457 15.25 -25.19 2.69
CA GLN A 457 15.82 -26.41 3.28
C GLN A 457 16.08 -27.53 2.25
N GLY A 458 15.06 -27.88 1.46
CA GLY A 458 15.16 -29.00 0.51
C GLY A 458 16.20 -28.73 -0.58
N THR A 459 16.12 -27.55 -1.20
CA THR A 459 16.97 -27.20 -2.33
C THR A 459 18.40 -26.89 -1.91
N LEU A 460 18.60 -26.02 -0.92
CA LEU A 460 19.93 -25.69 -0.42
C LEU A 460 20.59 -26.89 0.25
N GLY A 461 19.82 -27.73 0.95
CA GLY A 461 20.33 -28.99 1.50
C GLY A 461 20.86 -29.95 0.44
N THR A 462 20.19 -30.03 -0.72
CA THR A 462 20.65 -30.86 -1.85
C THR A 462 21.98 -30.33 -2.39
N ILE A 463 22.07 -29.04 -2.69
CA ILE A 463 23.29 -28.40 -3.21
C ILE A 463 24.47 -28.58 -2.24
N LEU A 464 24.26 -28.30 -0.94
CA LEU A 464 25.32 -28.45 0.07
C LEU A 464 25.76 -29.90 0.22
N ASN A 465 24.85 -30.86 0.09
CA ASN A 465 25.18 -32.28 0.10
C ASN A 465 26.04 -32.67 -1.12
N ASP A 466 25.71 -32.18 -2.31
CA ASP A 466 26.41 -32.50 -3.55
C ASP A 466 27.82 -31.87 -3.61
N MET A 467 27.96 -30.71 -2.96
CA MET A 467 29.24 -30.06 -2.61
C MET A 467 30.04 -30.78 -1.51
N ARG A 468 29.43 -31.75 -0.81
CA ARG A 468 29.99 -32.46 0.36
C ARG A 468 30.34 -31.54 1.54
N VAL A 469 29.52 -30.51 1.75
CA VAL A 469 29.62 -29.60 2.89
C VAL A 469 28.82 -30.15 4.07
N ARG A 470 29.36 -30.02 5.29
CA ARG A 470 28.69 -30.51 6.50
C ARG A 470 27.70 -29.45 6.98
N ALA A 471 26.43 -29.59 6.60
CA ALA A 471 25.38 -28.65 6.95
C ALA A 471 24.55 -29.11 8.16
N GLU A 472 24.35 -28.22 9.13
CA GLU A 472 23.37 -28.34 10.20
C GLU A 472 22.22 -27.36 9.96
N PHE A 473 20.97 -27.83 10.01
CA PHE A 473 19.79 -26.99 9.81
C PHE A 473 19.07 -26.73 11.14
N ILE A 474 18.73 -25.47 11.38
CA ILE A 474 17.83 -25.03 12.46
C ILE A 474 16.54 -24.47 11.85
N HIS A 475 15.45 -24.39 12.63
CA HIS A 475 14.15 -23.86 12.17
C HIS A 475 13.66 -24.43 10.81
N ALA A 476 13.93 -25.70 10.54
CA ALA A 476 13.61 -26.36 9.27
C ALA A 476 12.15 -26.88 9.19
N ALA A 477 11.50 -27.07 10.34
CA ALA A 477 10.15 -27.63 10.39
C ALA A 477 9.14 -26.77 9.61
N HIS A 478 8.08 -27.40 9.08
CA HIS A 478 6.96 -26.64 8.52
C HIS A 478 6.26 -25.87 9.65
N ASN A 479 6.36 -24.55 9.64
CA ASN A 479 5.66 -23.69 10.58
C ASN A 479 5.16 -22.42 9.87
N PRO A 480 3.86 -22.32 9.53
CA PRO A 480 3.32 -21.16 8.80
C PRO A 480 3.31 -19.88 9.63
N LEU A 481 3.58 -19.98 10.94
CA LEU A 481 3.75 -18.84 11.83
C LEU A 481 5.20 -18.35 11.92
N PHE A 482 6.16 -19.02 11.26
CA PHE A 482 7.59 -18.69 11.30
C PHE A 482 8.14 -18.48 12.73
N GLY A 483 7.64 -19.24 13.72
CA GLY A 483 8.01 -19.08 15.13
C GLY A 483 7.43 -17.82 15.81
N GLY A 484 6.46 -17.14 15.19
CA GLY A 484 5.80 -15.94 15.70
C GLY A 484 6.50 -14.63 15.30
N ILE A 485 7.48 -14.69 14.39
CA ILE A 485 8.23 -13.53 13.92
C ILE A 485 8.24 -13.47 12.39
N ALA A 486 8.57 -12.31 11.84
CA ALA A 486 8.77 -12.16 10.40
C ALA A 486 10.04 -12.92 9.96
N PRO A 487 10.03 -13.71 8.87
CA PRO A 487 11.19 -14.48 8.40
C PRO A 487 12.12 -13.57 7.59
N ALA A 488 12.82 -12.65 8.27
CA ALA A 488 13.77 -11.72 7.66
C ALA A 488 15.19 -11.99 8.20
N PRO A 489 16.20 -12.23 7.36
CA PRO A 489 17.54 -12.60 7.82
C PRO A 489 18.38 -11.39 8.23
N ASP A 490 17.95 -10.67 9.26
CA ASP A 490 18.67 -9.53 9.85
C ASP A 490 19.27 -9.84 11.22
N LEU A 491 20.16 -8.95 11.68
CA LEU A 491 20.89 -9.09 12.95
C LEU A 491 19.99 -9.46 14.14
N GLN A 492 18.81 -8.85 14.25
CA GLN A 492 17.91 -9.09 15.39
C GLN A 492 17.34 -10.51 15.34
N ARG A 493 16.89 -10.94 14.16
CA ARG A 493 16.21 -12.22 13.96
C ARG A 493 17.19 -13.40 13.87
N LEU A 494 18.45 -13.15 13.51
CA LEU A 494 19.51 -14.16 13.45
C LEU A 494 20.23 -14.41 14.79
N SER A 495 19.74 -13.84 15.89
CA SER A 495 20.33 -14.00 17.23
C SER A 495 20.57 -15.47 17.63
N THR A 496 19.65 -16.38 17.30
CA THR A 496 19.83 -17.82 17.59
C THR A 496 20.99 -18.42 16.78
N LEU A 497 21.05 -18.11 15.48
CA LEU A 497 22.13 -18.55 14.60
C LEU A 497 23.49 -18.06 15.09
N ILE A 498 23.58 -16.77 15.42
CA ILE A 498 24.78 -16.11 15.97
C ILE A 498 25.22 -16.81 17.26
N SER A 499 24.32 -16.97 18.22
CA SER A 499 24.64 -17.63 19.49
C SER A 499 25.11 -19.08 19.32
N MET A 500 24.61 -19.82 18.32
CA MET A 500 25.07 -21.17 18.03
C MET A 500 26.48 -21.21 17.43
N ILE A 501 26.85 -20.20 16.63
CA ILE A 501 28.21 -20.07 16.09
C ILE A 501 29.19 -19.71 17.21
N GLU A 502 28.87 -18.68 18.00
CA GLU A 502 29.69 -18.23 19.13
C GLU A 502 29.93 -19.35 20.16
N SER A 503 28.85 -20.03 20.56
CA SER A 503 28.92 -21.14 21.54
C SER A 503 29.52 -22.43 20.95
N GLY A 504 29.56 -22.54 19.62
CA GLY A 504 30.14 -23.67 18.90
C GLY A 504 31.67 -23.74 18.99
N GLY A 505 32.35 -22.68 19.42
CA GLY A 505 33.81 -22.69 19.67
C GLY A 505 34.66 -23.06 18.45
N GLY A 506 34.29 -22.57 17.26
CA GLY A 506 34.95 -22.91 15.99
C GLY A 506 34.44 -24.21 15.33
N ARG A 507 33.26 -24.68 15.75
CA ARG A 507 32.55 -25.81 15.11
C ARG A 507 32.04 -25.47 13.72
N TYR A 508 31.64 -24.22 13.49
CA TYR A 508 31.09 -23.75 12.23
C TYR A 508 32.04 -22.74 11.59
N ASP A 509 32.17 -22.82 10.28
CA ASP A 509 32.97 -21.94 9.45
C ASP A 509 32.10 -20.86 8.78
N LEU A 510 30.78 -21.07 8.74
CA LEU A 510 29.80 -20.15 8.13
C LEU A 510 28.38 -20.37 8.70
N GLY A 511 27.70 -19.27 9.02
CA GLY A 511 26.25 -19.21 9.20
C GLY A 511 25.56 -18.65 7.96
N MET A 512 24.47 -19.28 7.53
CA MET A 512 23.65 -18.82 6.42
C MET A 512 22.19 -18.80 6.82
N ALA A 513 21.45 -17.80 6.35
CA ALA A 513 20.01 -17.72 6.52
C ALA A 513 19.32 -17.22 5.25
N THR A 514 18.08 -17.64 5.05
CA THR A 514 17.23 -17.18 3.95
C THR A 514 15.88 -16.70 4.46
N ASP A 515 15.25 -15.76 3.77
CA ASP A 515 13.88 -15.33 4.10
C ASP A 515 12.82 -16.37 3.70
N GLY A 516 11.55 -16.06 3.98
CA GLY A 516 10.42 -16.99 3.84
C GLY A 516 10.30 -17.67 2.48
N ASP A 517 10.57 -16.95 1.39
CA ASP A 517 10.55 -17.45 0.01
C ASP A 517 11.93 -17.60 -0.63
N SER A 518 12.98 -17.47 0.20
CA SER A 518 14.38 -17.74 -0.14
C SER A 518 14.95 -16.89 -1.28
N ASP A 519 14.43 -15.68 -1.46
CA ASP A 519 14.96 -14.69 -2.40
C ASP A 519 16.00 -13.75 -1.76
N ARG A 520 16.17 -13.82 -0.42
CA ARG A 520 17.19 -13.08 0.33
C ARG A 520 18.13 -14.00 1.08
N ILE A 521 19.32 -13.47 1.39
CA ILE A 521 20.36 -14.13 2.17
C ILE A 521 20.82 -13.24 3.35
N GLY A 522 21.10 -13.88 4.48
CA GLY A 522 21.88 -13.32 5.58
C GLY A 522 23.06 -14.23 5.90
N ILE A 523 24.20 -13.62 6.26
CA ILE A 523 25.45 -14.34 6.54
C ILE A 523 25.95 -13.98 7.93
N VAL A 524 26.45 -14.98 8.65
CA VAL A 524 27.18 -14.82 9.90
C VAL A 524 28.54 -15.48 9.70
N ASP A 525 29.61 -14.77 10.00
CA ASP A 525 30.96 -15.31 9.82
C ASP A 525 31.34 -16.35 10.88
N GLU A 526 32.57 -16.87 10.80
CA GLU A 526 33.07 -17.90 11.71
C GLU A 526 33.24 -17.43 13.17
N THR A 527 33.15 -16.12 13.42
CA THR A 527 33.27 -15.52 14.76
C THR A 527 31.92 -15.22 15.39
N GLY A 528 30.83 -15.36 14.64
CA GLY A 528 29.49 -14.96 15.06
C GLY A 528 29.13 -13.52 14.66
N GLU A 529 29.96 -12.85 13.86
CA GLU A 529 29.67 -11.50 13.39
C GLU A 529 28.67 -11.55 12.22
N TYR A 530 27.58 -10.78 12.32
CA TYR A 530 26.66 -10.60 11.21
C TYR A 530 27.32 -9.79 10.10
N ILE A 531 27.32 -10.35 8.89
CA ILE A 531 27.86 -9.71 7.70
C ILE A 531 26.74 -8.99 7.00
N SER A 532 26.87 -7.66 6.92
CA SER A 532 25.86 -6.83 6.25
C SER A 532 25.71 -7.23 4.79
N SER A 533 24.52 -7.04 4.22
CA SER A 533 24.32 -7.31 2.79
C SER A 533 25.22 -6.44 1.90
N ASN A 534 25.59 -5.24 2.36
CA ASN A 534 26.58 -4.38 1.70
C ASN A 534 27.95 -5.08 1.63
N ASP A 535 28.43 -5.63 2.75
CA ASP A 535 29.72 -6.35 2.81
C ASP A 535 29.69 -7.64 1.99
N LEU A 536 28.56 -8.36 2.03
CA LEU A 536 28.37 -9.56 1.22
C LEU A 536 28.48 -9.25 -0.29
N LEU A 537 27.90 -8.14 -0.74
CA LEU A 537 28.01 -7.72 -2.14
C LEU A 537 29.47 -7.37 -2.52
N LEU A 538 30.22 -6.73 -1.62
CA LEU A 538 31.65 -6.47 -1.83
C LEU A 538 32.45 -7.77 -1.96
N LEU A 539 32.24 -8.71 -1.04
CA LEU A 539 32.91 -10.01 -1.02
C LEU A 539 32.66 -10.77 -2.33
N LEU A 540 31.39 -10.86 -2.75
CA LEU A 540 31.02 -11.57 -3.97
C LEU A 540 31.50 -10.85 -5.23
N TYR A 541 31.45 -9.52 -5.29
CA TYR A 541 31.96 -8.78 -6.44
C TYR A 541 33.47 -8.96 -6.62
N TRP A 542 34.23 -8.82 -5.53
CA TRP A 542 35.66 -9.09 -5.51
C TRP A 542 35.96 -10.53 -5.94
N TYR A 543 35.24 -11.51 -5.40
CA TYR A 543 35.43 -12.91 -5.72
C TYR A 543 35.17 -13.23 -7.20
N LEU A 544 34.05 -12.73 -7.75
CA LEU A 544 33.71 -12.89 -9.16
C LEU A 544 34.81 -12.30 -10.06
N HIS A 545 35.33 -11.12 -9.70
CA HIS A 545 36.32 -10.43 -10.51
C HIS A 545 37.75 -11.00 -10.39
N GLU A 546 38.25 -11.19 -9.17
CA GLU A 546 39.65 -11.53 -8.90
C GLU A 546 39.90 -13.04 -8.92
N VAL A 547 38.93 -13.86 -8.47
CA VAL A 547 39.12 -15.32 -8.32
C VAL A 547 38.47 -16.09 -9.47
N ARG A 548 37.26 -15.70 -9.91
CA ARG A 548 36.62 -16.27 -11.10
C ARG A 548 37.06 -15.60 -12.40
N GLY A 549 37.67 -14.41 -12.33
CA GLY A 549 38.20 -13.71 -13.50
C GLY A 549 37.13 -13.04 -14.36
N GLU A 550 35.91 -12.90 -13.85
CA GLU A 550 34.79 -12.30 -14.59
C GLU A 550 34.96 -10.78 -14.67
N LYS A 551 34.83 -10.23 -15.88
CA LYS A 551 34.94 -8.79 -16.14
C LYS A 551 33.57 -8.16 -16.39
N GLY A 552 33.40 -6.92 -15.99
CA GLY A 552 32.16 -6.15 -16.05
C GLY A 552 31.83 -5.46 -14.73
N GLY A 553 30.93 -4.48 -14.83
CA GLY A 553 30.56 -3.60 -13.72
C GLY A 553 29.69 -4.21 -12.62
N VAL A 554 29.20 -3.33 -11.75
CA VAL A 554 28.29 -3.68 -10.64
C VAL A 554 27.08 -2.75 -10.58
N VAL A 555 25.91 -3.30 -10.26
CA VAL A 555 24.68 -2.52 -10.10
C VAL A 555 24.22 -2.57 -8.66
N ARG A 556 23.84 -1.42 -8.14
CA ARG A 556 23.31 -1.27 -6.80
C ARG A 556 22.12 -0.33 -6.79
N ASN A 557 21.22 -0.48 -5.83
CA ASN A 557 20.18 0.54 -5.63
C ASN A 557 20.73 1.73 -4.81
N LEU A 558 19.96 2.81 -4.73
CA LEU A 558 20.37 4.04 -4.05
C LEU A 558 20.58 3.92 -2.53
N ALA A 559 20.11 2.85 -1.89
CA ALA A 559 20.28 2.60 -0.45
C ALA A 559 21.41 1.60 -0.14
N THR A 560 22.17 1.21 -1.17
CA THR A 560 23.28 0.25 -1.08
C THR A 560 24.62 0.99 -1.09
N THR A 561 25.61 0.43 -0.39
CA THR A 561 26.92 1.06 -0.12
C THR A 561 27.63 1.62 -1.35
N HIS A 562 28.27 2.78 -1.19
CA HIS A 562 29.20 3.37 -2.16
C HIS A 562 30.55 2.66 -2.20
N LEU A 563 30.85 1.74 -1.27
CA LEU A 563 32.05 0.91 -1.35
C LEU A 563 32.09 0.04 -2.61
N LEU A 564 30.93 -0.35 -3.16
CA LEU A 564 30.87 -1.06 -4.44
C LEU A 564 31.38 -0.20 -5.60
N ASP A 565 31.13 1.11 -5.55
CA ASP A 565 31.61 2.06 -6.56
C ASP A 565 33.14 2.18 -6.48
N ARG A 566 33.68 2.26 -5.24
CA ARG A 566 35.13 2.26 -5.02
C ARG A 566 35.78 0.98 -5.53
N LEU A 567 35.17 -0.17 -5.26
CA LEU A 567 35.70 -1.46 -5.71
C LEU A 567 35.63 -1.61 -7.24
N ALA A 568 34.55 -1.16 -7.87
CA ALA A 568 34.44 -1.15 -9.34
C ALA A 568 35.48 -0.23 -9.97
N ALA A 569 35.66 0.98 -9.43
CA ALA A 569 36.68 1.92 -9.88
C ALA A 569 38.10 1.35 -9.72
N HIS A 570 38.37 0.62 -8.63
CA HIS A 570 39.64 -0.07 -8.43
C HIS A 570 39.92 -1.11 -9.53
N PHE A 571 38.89 -1.83 -9.96
CA PHE A 571 38.98 -2.79 -11.06
C PHE A 571 38.97 -2.15 -12.46
N GLY A 572 38.71 -0.83 -12.55
CA GLY A 572 38.54 -0.13 -13.83
C GLY A 572 37.20 -0.43 -14.51
N GLU A 573 36.21 -0.86 -13.74
CA GLU A 573 34.86 -1.24 -14.18
C GLU A 573 33.83 -0.16 -13.83
N GLU A 574 32.68 -0.16 -14.50
CA GLU A 574 31.58 0.77 -14.26
C GLU A 574 30.73 0.36 -13.04
N SER A 575 30.21 1.32 -12.27
CA SER A 575 29.12 1.07 -11.33
C SER A 575 27.88 1.88 -11.73
N PHE A 576 26.69 1.30 -11.49
CA PHE A 576 25.42 1.92 -11.84
C PHE A 576 24.45 1.94 -10.66
N GLU A 577 24.01 3.14 -10.27
CA GLU A 577 23.00 3.36 -9.23
C GLU A 577 21.58 3.39 -9.83
N CYS A 578 20.65 2.65 -9.23
CA CYS A 578 19.26 2.58 -9.67
C CYS A 578 18.25 2.81 -8.51
N ARG A 579 16.96 2.90 -8.86
CA ARG A 579 15.84 2.98 -7.91
C ARG A 579 15.71 1.69 -7.09
N VAL A 580 15.05 1.76 -5.92
CA VAL A 580 14.76 0.55 -5.13
C VAL A 580 13.81 -0.36 -5.90
N GLY A 581 14.08 -1.67 -5.89
CA GLY A 581 13.30 -2.69 -6.59
C GLY A 581 14.14 -3.44 -7.60
N PHE A 582 14.19 -4.77 -7.44
CA PHE A 582 15.12 -5.63 -8.19
C PHE A 582 14.93 -5.63 -9.71
N LYS A 583 13.76 -5.21 -10.21
CA LYS A 583 13.53 -4.97 -11.64
C LYS A 583 14.46 -3.89 -12.23
N HIS A 584 14.84 -2.90 -11.42
CA HIS A 584 15.78 -1.85 -11.84
C HIS A 584 17.24 -2.31 -11.76
N VAL A 585 17.55 -3.22 -10.83
CA VAL A 585 18.88 -3.84 -10.72
C VAL A 585 19.19 -4.67 -11.96
N THR A 586 18.30 -5.59 -12.32
CA THR A 586 18.46 -6.46 -13.51
C THR A 586 18.54 -5.65 -14.81
N ALA A 587 17.64 -4.67 -15.02
CA ALA A 587 17.71 -3.77 -16.17
C ALA A 587 19.02 -2.94 -16.21
N GLY A 588 19.53 -2.54 -15.04
CA GLY A 588 20.83 -1.88 -14.92
C GLY A 588 21.98 -2.80 -15.30
N MET A 589 21.90 -4.10 -14.94
CA MET A 589 22.98 -5.05 -15.21
C MET A 589 23.13 -5.27 -16.71
N ASP A 590 22.02 -5.43 -17.42
CA ASP A 590 22.01 -5.54 -18.88
C ASP A 590 22.58 -4.29 -19.56
N LYS A 591 22.27 -3.10 -19.02
CA LYS A 591 22.70 -1.81 -19.58
C LYS A 591 24.23 -1.66 -19.58
N ILE A 592 24.91 -2.03 -18.49
CA ILE A 592 26.37 -1.84 -18.34
C ILE A 592 27.15 -3.16 -18.45
N GLY A 593 26.49 -4.28 -18.76
CA GLY A 593 27.10 -5.61 -18.81
C GLY A 593 27.66 -6.07 -17.46
N ALA A 594 27.01 -5.68 -16.35
CA ALA A 594 27.47 -5.93 -15.00
C ALA A 594 27.57 -7.43 -14.66
N VAL A 595 28.54 -7.81 -13.83
CA VAL A 595 28.69 -9.17 -13.30
C VAL A 595 27.82 -9.42 -12.08
N LEU A 596 27.56 -8.39 -11.27
CA LEU A 596 26.81 -8.47 -10.03
C LEU A 596 25.76 -7.36 -9.97
N GLY A 597 24.57 -7.72 -9.49
CA GLY A 597 23.54 -6.77 -9.10
C GLY A 597 22.98 -7.11 -7.73
N GLY A 598 22.84 -6.11 -6.87
CA GLY A 598 22.37 -6.35 -5.50
C GLY A 598 21.72 -5.17 -4.81
N GLU A 599 21.04 -5.47 -3.71
CA GLU A 599 20.38 -4.51 -2.83
C GLU A 599 20.81 -4.75 -1.37
N SER A 600 20.93 -3.67 -0.60
CA SER A 600 21.21 -3.70 0.84
C SER A 600 20.18 -4.47 1.68
N SER A 601 19.05 -4.87 1.09
CA SER A 601 18.05 -5.75 1.71
C SER A 601 18.39 -7.25 1.65
N GLY A 602 19.58 -7.63 1.19
CA GLY A 602 20.03 -9.03 1.12
C GLY A 602 19.63 -9.79 -0.14
N GLY A 603 19.21 -9.09 -1.19
CA GLY A 603 18.87 -9.68 -2.49
C GLY A 603 19.97 -9.44 -3.52
N LEU A 604 20.35 -10.48 -4.27
CA LEU A 604 21.38 -10.36 -5.32
C LEU A 604 21.18 -11.37 -6.45
N THR A 605 21.82 -11.08 -7.59
CA THR A 605 21.98 -11.99 -8.74
C THR A 605 23.30 -11.70 -9.45
N ILE A 606 23.74 -12.63 -10.30
CA ILE A 606 24.92 -12.47 -11.14
C ILE A 606 24.59 -12.61 -12.62
N ARG A 607 25.49 -12.14 -13.48
CA ARG A 607 25.38 -12.32 -14.94
C ARG A 607 25.30 -13.81 -15.29
N GLY A 608 24.37 -14.16 -16.18
CA GLY A 608 24.17 -15.53 -16.63
C GLY A 608 23.35 -16.39 -15.66
N TRP A 609 22.83 -15.81 -14.57
CA TRP A 609 21.81 -16.44 -13.73
C TRP A 609 20.40 -15.89 -14.02
N ILE A 610 19.44 -16.18 -13.16
CA ILE A 610 18.04 -15.76 -13.31
C ILE A 610 17.89 -14.23 -13.17
N LEU A 611 16.85 -13.67 -13.81
CA LEU A 611 16.49 -12.24 -13.73
C LEU A 611 15.70 -11.91 -12.45
N GLY A 612 16.18 -12.41 -11.31
CA GLY A 612 15.56 -12.26 -10.00
C GLY A 612 16.57 -12.54 -8.89
N LYS A 613 16.17 -12.29 -7.65
CA LYS A 613 17.04 -12.57 -6.51
C LYS A 613 17.02 -14.06 -6.20
N ASP A 614 18.17 -14.57 -5.78
CA ASP A 614 18.31 -15.98 -5.41
C ASP A 614 19.22 -16.15 -4.19
N GLY A 615 18.61 -16.31 -3.02
CA GLY A 615 19.33 -16.53 -1.77
C GLY A 615 19.97 -17.92 -1.70
N ILE A 616 19.40 -18.92 -2.38
CA ILE A 616 19.92 -20.30 -2.40
C ILE A 616 21.19 -20.34 -3.24
N PHE A 617 21.16 -19.76 -4.44
CA PHE A 617 22.32 -19.59 -5.29
C PHE A 617 23.41 -18.76 -4.58
N ALA A 618 23.04 -17.66 -3.92
CA ALA A 618 23.99 -16.84 -3.18
C ALA A 618 24.69 -17.63 -2.06
N CYS A 619 23.97 -18.46 -1.30
CA CYS A 619 24.56 -19.35 -0.30
C CYS A 619 25.60 -20.30 -0.92
N ALA A 620 25.24 -20.93 -2.05
CA ALA A 620 26.13 -21.83 -2.78
C ALA A 620 27.41 -21.11 -3.27
N LEU A 621 27.27 -19.87 -3.76
CA LEU A 621 28.38 -19.05 -4.23
C LEU A 621 29.31 -18.60 -3.08
N VAL A 622 28.77 -18.29 -1.90
CA VAL A 622 29.59 -17.97 -0.71
C VAL A 622 30.41 -19.19 -0.30
N VAL A 623 29.81 -20.39 -0.31
CA VAL A 623 30.52 -21.64 -0.03
C VAL A 623 31.63 -21.89 -1.05
N GLU A 624 31.37 -21.68 -2.35
CA GLU A 624 32.40 -21.73 -3.41
C GLU A 624 33.55 -20.76 -3.14
N MET A 625 33.23 -19.52 -2.74
CA MET A 625 34.21 -18.50 -2.42
C MET A 625 35.13 -18.92 -1.28
N LEU A 626 34.59 -19.43 -0.17
CA LEU A 626 35.39 -19.90 0.96
C LEU A 626 36.27 -21.10 0.58
N ALA A 627 35.71 -22.06 -0.17
CA ALA A 627 36.46 -23.23 -0.60
C ALA A 627 37.61 -22.88 -1.56
N ARG A 628 37.37 -22.02 -2.55
CA ARG A 628 38.39 -21.65 -3.55
C ARG A 628 39.46 -20.72 -3.02
N THR A 629 39.12 -19.83 -2.08
CA THR A 629 40.09 -18.92 -1.47
C THR A 629 40.85 -19.55 -0.31
N GLY A 630 40.24 -20.53 0.37
CA GLY A 630 40.76 -21.09 1.62
C GLY A 630 40.84 -20.08 2.77
N LYS A 631 40.10 -18.96 2.66
CA LYS A 631 40.09 -17.84 3.62
C LYS A 631 38.75 -17.77 4.33
N ARG A 632 38.80 -17.21 5.54
CA ARG A 632 37.61 -16.88 6.33
C ARG A 632 36.95 -15.60 5.83
N ILE A 633 35.67 -15.40 6.16
CA ILE A 633 34.96 -14.18 5.76
C ILE A 633 35.61 -12.95 6.41
N SER A 634 35.96 -13.04 7.70
CA SER A 634 36.65 -11.94 8.40
C SER A 634 37.93 -11.50 7.69
N GLU A 635 38.75 -12.46 7.23
CA GLU A 635 40.00 -12.20 6.51
C GLU A 635 39.75 -11.57 5.13
N LEU A 636 38.78 -12.08 4.38
CA LEU A 636 38.41 -11.54 3.06
C LEU A 636 37.87 -10.12 3.18
N ARG A 637 37.05 -9.84 4.20
CA ARG A 637 36.47 -8.53 4.43
C ARG A 637 37.55 -7.49 4.73
N GLU A 638 38.50 -7.82 5.62
CA GLU A 638 39.62 -6.90 5.91
C GLU A 638 40.47 -6.63 4.68
N MET A 639 40.76 -7.66 3.86
CA MET A 639 41.49 -7.49 2.60
C MET A 639 40.78 -6.52 1.64
N ILE A 640 39.46 -6.61 1.53
CA ILE A 640 38.69 -5.70 0.67
C ILE A 640 38.67 -4.29 1.25
N TYR A 641 38.58 -4.14 2.57
CA TYR A 641 38.68 -2.83 3.21
C TYR A 641 40.04 -2.14 3.04
N GLU A 642 41.14 -2.89 2.88
CA GLU A 642 42.42 -2.33 2.49
C GLU A 642 42.38 -1.68 1.08
N ILE A 643 41.48 -2.15 0.21
CA ILE A 643 41.26 -1.62 -1.15
C ILE A 643 40.29 -0.44 -1.13
N THR A 644 39.13 -0.60 -0.49
CA THR A 644 38.01 0.35 -0.59
C THR A 644 38.02 1.42 0.49
N GLY A 645 38.84 1.23 1.55
CA GLY A 645 38.62 1.90 2.82
C GLY A 645 37.34 1.37 3.49
N ARG A 646 36.88 2.10 4.53
CA ARG A 646 35.67 1.77 5.28
C ARG A 646 34.63 2.88 5.19
N LEU A 647 33.37 2.46 5.17
CA LEU A 647 32.20 3.28 5.40
C LEU A 647 31.28 2.56 6.38
N TYR A 648 30.50 3.31 7.14
CA TYR A 648 29.63 2.82 8.20
C TYR A 648 28.19 3.17 7.84
N THR A 649 27.37 2.14 7.62
CA THR A 649 25.94 2.29 7.29
C THR A 649 25.09 2.23 8.55
N LEU A 650 24.11 3.12 8.68
CA LEU A 650 23.03 3.01 9.67
C LEU A 650 21.67 3.18 8.99
N GLU A 651 20.66 2.47 9.50
CA GLU A 651 19.26 2.58 9.06
C GLU A 651 18.36 2.87 10.27
N ALA A 652 17.33 3.70 10.06
CA ALA A 652 16.20 3.82 10.97
C ALA A 652 14.89 3.95 10.19
N GLY A 653 13.78 3.61 10.83
CA GLY A 653 12.44 3.83 10.31
C GLY A 653 11.56 4.48 11.37
N VAL A 654 10.66 5.37 10.94
CA VAL A 654 9.58 5.90 11.77
C VAL A 654 8.23 5.67 11.09
N PRO A 655 7.13 5.48 11.85
CA PRO A 655 5.81 5.39 11.26
C PRO A 655 5.53 6.61 10.38
N ALA A 656 5.22 6.39 9.10
CA ALA A 656 4.90 7.48 8.19
C ALA A 656 3.46 7.93 8.42
N THR A 657 3.28 9.01 9.18
CA THR A 657 1.95 9.59 9.36
C THR A 657 1.52 10.38 8.11
N PRO A 658 0.22 10.61 7.92
CA PRO A 658 -0.27 11.52 6.89
C PRO A 658 0.36 12.90 6.92
N GLU A 659 0.54 13.44 8.12
CA GLU A 659 1.17 14.74 8.37
C GLU A 659 2.61 14.76 7.85
N MET A 660 3.38 13.69 8.11
CA MET A 660 4.76 13.57 7.61
C MET A 660 4.85 13.59 6.09
N ARG A 661 3.91 12.92 5.40
CA ARG A 661 3.91 12.84 3.93
C ARG A 661 3.64 14.19 3.25
N ILE A 662 3.17 15.18 4.00
CA ILE A 662 2.99 16.56 3.54
C ILE A 662 4.12 17.45 4.06
N ALA A 663 4.39 17.40 5.37
CA ALA A 663 5.33 18.30 6.03
C ALA A 663 6.78 18.07 5.61
N VAL A 664 7.19 16.80 5.43
CA VAL A 664 8.59 16.48 5.07
C VAL A 664 8.93 16.95 3.65
N PRO A 665 8.15 16.63 2.60
CA PRO A 665 8.40 17.18 1.26
C PRO A 665 8.37 18.72 1.23
N ARG A 666 7.36 19.35 1.86
CA ARG A 666 7.29 20.83 1.95
C ARG A 666 8.55 21.42 2.58
N ARG A 667 9.09 20.80 3.63
CA ARG A 667 10.33 21.26 4.30
C ARG A 667 11.56 21.08 3.42
N LEU A 668 11.65 19.99 2.67
CA LEU A 668 12.73 19.74 1.73
C LEU A 668 12.70 20.72 0.55
N GLU A 669 11.53 21.20 0.16
CA GLU A 669 11.35 22.19 -0.92
C GLU A 669 11.52 23.65 -0.46
N ALA A 670 11.24 23.95 0.81
CA ALA A 670 11.22 25.32 1.33
C ALA A 670 12.60 26.00 1.27
N GLU A 671 13.68 25.29 1.58
CA GLU A 671 15.04 25.80 1.48
C GLU A 671 15.99 24.72 0.93
N PRO A 672 16.91 25.08 0.01
CA PRO A 672 17.93 24.14 -0.47
C PRO A 672 18.77 23.60 0.69
N LEU A 673 18.88 22.27 0.79
CA LEU A 673 19.77 21.63 1.75
C LEU A 673 21.23 21.86 1.34
N THR A 674 21.86 22.86 1.98
CA THR A 674 23.29 23.15 1.79
C THR A 674 24.18 22.43 2.81
N HIS A 675 23.62 22.00 3.95
CA HIS A 675 24.32 21.28 5.01
C HIS A 675 23.42 20.24 5.69
N ILE A 676 24.03 19.16 6.20
CA ILE A 676 23.45 18.27 7.21
C ILE A 676 24.33 18.36 8.46
N GLY A 677 23.82 18.94 9.55
CA GLY A 677 24.66 19.29 10.70
C GLY A 677 25.80 20.22 10.28
N GLU A 678 27.04 19.83 10.56
CA GLU A 678 28.24 20.59 10.16
C GLU A 678 28.77 20.20 8.76
N TYR A 679 28.14 19.24 8.07
CA TYR A 679 28.65 18.64 6.84
C TYR A 679 28.07 19.32 5.59
N PRO A 680 28.92 19.82 4.67
CA PRO A 680 28.44 20.46 3.44
C PRO A 680 27.82 19.45 2.48
N VAL A 681 26.70 19.84 1.85
CA VAL A 681 26.01 19.07 0.81
C VAL A 681 26.67 19.34 -0.54
N VAL A 682 27.09 18.26 -1.21
CA VAL A 682 27.66 18.29 -2.57
C VAL A 682 26.54 18.33 -3.61
N SER A 683 25.53 17.47 -3.45
CA SER A 683 24.37 17.44 -4.34
C SER A 683 23.18 16.70 -3.71
N VAL A 684 21.99 16.89 -4.29
CA VAL A 684 20.77 16.19 -3.88
C VAL A 684 20.18 15.48 -5.10
N SER A 685 19.80 14.22 -4.92
CA SER A 685 19.11 13.40 -5.91
C SER A 685 17.70 13.08 -5.44
N HIS A 686 16.72 13.30 -6.33
CA HIS A 686 15.31 12.97 -6.11
C HIS A 686 14.87 11.72 -6.88
N LEU A 687 15.81 10.83 -7.20
CA LEU A 687 15.56 9.68 -8.08
C LEU A 687 14.48 8.72 -7.52
N ASP A 688 14.51 8.47 -6.20
CA ASP A 688 13.53 7.66 -5.45
C ASP A 688 13.68 7.98 -3.94
N GLY A 689 12.90 8.95 -3.46
CA GLY A 689 13.15 9.63 -2.19
C GLY A 689 14.10 10.82 -2.36
N THR A 690 14.69 11.31 -1.27
CA THR A 690 15.66 12.41 -1.27
C THR A 690 16.99 11.90 -0.74
N LYS A 691 17.95 11.68 -1.66
CA LYS A 691 19.33 11.29 -1.34
C LYS A 691 20.21 12.53 -1.33
N ILE A 692 20.92 12.75 -0.25
CA ILE A 692 21.80 13.89 -0.01
C ILE A 692 23.23 13.37 -0.03
N LEU A 693 24.01 13.81 -1.00
CA LEU A 693 25.40 13.42 -1.20
C LEU A 693 26.31 14.45 -0.53
N LEU A 694 27.26 13.96 0.25
CA LEU A 694 28.25 14.73 1.01
C LEU A 694 29.66 14.39 0.46
N GLU A 695 30.68 15.09 0.95
CA GLU A 695 32.08 14.79 0.60
C GLU A 695 32.50 13.38 1.06
N ASN A 696 33.56 12.83 0.45
CA ASN A 696 34.15 11.50 0.74
C ASN A 696 33.18 10.31 0.61
N ASP A 697 32.27 10.36 -0.38
CA ASP A 697 31.26 9.33 -0.65
C ASP A 697 30.29 9.10 0.52
N ASN A 698 30.19 10.06 1.43
CA ASN A 698 29.22 10.02 2.53
C ASN A 698 27.85 10.43 1.99
N TRP A 699 26.77 9.83 2.50
CA TRP A 699 25.42 10.17 2.06
C TRP A 699 24.34 9.90 3.11
N ALA A 700 23.20 10.54 2.91
CA ALA A 700 21.98 10.38 3.70
C ALA A 700 20.77 10.23 2.77
N LEU A 701 19.76 9.45 3.14
CA LEU A 701 18.59 9.18 2.31
C LEU A 701 17.31 9.20 3.16
N LEU A 702 16.33 9.98 2.72
CA LEU A 702 14.95 9.94 3.19
C LEU A 702 14.05 9.30 2.14
N ARG A 703 13.36 8.21 2.49
CA ARG A 703 12.49 7.51 1.55
C ARG A 703 11.24 6.95 2.22
N PHE A 704 10.06 7.40 1.77
CA PHE A 704 8.81 6.76 2.15
C PHE A 704 8.74 5.34 1.56
N SER A 705 8.45 4.34 2.39
CA SER A 705 8.25 2.97 1.93
C SER A 705 7.01 2.89 1.05
N GLY A 706 7.13 2.14 -0.06
CA GLY A 706 6.02 1.86 -0.97
C GLY A 706 5.17 0.66 -0.56
N THR A 707 5.68 -0.21 0.33
CA THR A 707 4.99 -1.43 0.77
C THR A 707 4.51 -1.36 2.22
N GLU A 708 5.04 -0.44 3.01
CA GLU A 708 4.75 -0.31 4.44
C GLU A 708 4.52 1.18 4.78
N PRO A 709 3.69 1.50 5.79
CA PRO A 709 3.47 2.88 6.23
C PRO A 709 4.65 3.40 7.10
N VAL A 710 5.86 3.41 6.54
CA VAL A 710 7.12 3.75 7.23
C VAL A 710 7.92 4.75 6.39
N LEU A 711 8.51 5.76 7.02
CA LEU A 711 9.55 6.62 6.44
C LEU A 711 10.90 6.03 6.83
N ARG A 712 11.68 5.58 5.84
CA ARG A 712 13.00 5.01 6.04
C ARG A 712 14.08 6.08 5.89
N MET A 713 15.08 5.98 6.76
CA MET A 713 16.27 6.83 6.84
C MET A 713 17.48 5.92 6.70
N PHE A 714 18.35 6.20 5.75
CA PHE A 714 19.62 5.50 5.58
C PHE A 714 20.74 6.51 5.56
N VAL A 715 21.87 6.17 6.15
CA VAL A 715 23.09 6.98 6.10
C VAL A 715 24.29 6.08 5.89
N GLU A 716 25.32 6.64 5.27
CA GLU A 716 26.63 6.03 5.14
C GLU A 716 27.70 7.09 5.34
N ALA A 717 28.68 6.81 6.20
CA ALA A 717 29.75 7.77 6.51
C ALA A 717 31.12 7.11 6.72
N ASP A 718 32.18 7.89 6.61
CA ASP A 718 33.59 7.53 6.84
C ASP A 718 33.97 7.34 8.32
N SER A 719 33.06 7.62 9.25
CA SER A 719 33.20 7.23 10.67
C SER A 719 31.85 6.84 11.30
N PRO A 720 31.87 6.00 12.36
CA PRO A 720 30.66 5.66 13.12
C PRO A 720 29.99 6.89 13.76
N GLU A 721 30.80 7.84 14.25
CA GLU A 721 30.32 9.07 14.89
C GLU A 721 29.55 9.91 13.87
N LYS A 722 30.13 10.12 12.68
CA LYS A 722 29.49 10.88 11.61
C LYS A 722 28.22 10.20 11.11
N ALA A 723 28.21 8.88 10.95
CA ALA A 723 27.00 8.15 10.58
C ALA A 723 25.89 8.39 11.62
N THR A 724 26.23 8.35 12.91
CA THR A 724 25.27 8.61 14.00
C THR A 724 24.72 10.04 13.94
N GLU A 725 25.59 11.04 13.77
CA GLU A 725 25.21 12.44 13.65
C GLU A 725 24.28 12.70 12.46
N LEU A 726 24.59 12.13 11.28
CA LEU A 726 23.74 12.24 10.09
C LEU A 726 22.36 11.63 10.35
N LEU A 727 22.31 10.44 10.97
CA LEU A 727 21.05 9.76 11.24
C LEU A 727 20.19 10.54 12.25
N ASP A 728 20.80 11.06 13.30
CA ASP A 728 20.09 11.84 14.33
C ASP A 728 19.62 13.20 13.80
N TRP A 729 20.39 13.82 12.88
CA TRP A 729 19.92 14.97 12.13
C TRP A 729 18.68 14.62 11.30
N LEU A 730 18.67 13.50 10.57
CA LEU A 730 17.50 13.08 9.80
C LEU A 730 16.28 12.84 10.68
N LYS A 731 16.45 12.16 11.84
CA LYS A 731 15.35 11.94 12.79
C LYS A 731 14.75 13.26 13.27
N THR A 732 15.60 14.22 13.62
CA THR A 732 15.18 15.56 14.06
C THR A 732 14.48 16.29 12.91
N PHE A 733 15.05 16.23 11.71
CA PHE A 733 14.50 16.88 10.52
C PHE A 733 13.11 16.36 10.19
N VAL A 734 12.85 15.05 10.26
CA VAL A 734 11.54 14.49 9.90
C VAL A 734 10.49 14.64 10.99
N THR A 735 10.89 14.84 12.25
CA THR A 735 9.97 15.01 13.40
C THR A 735 9.71 16.47 13.77
N ALA A 736 10.50 17.43 13.27
CA ALA A 736 10.28 18.84 13.50
C ALA A 736 8.87 19.27 13.05
N GLY A 737 8.15 20.06 13.85
CA GLY A 737 6.86 20.65 13.49
C GLY A 737 5.70 19.66 13.30
N ILE A 738 5.80 18.48 13.90
CA ILE A 738 4.73 17.46 13.98
C ILE A 738 4.16 17.44 15.40
#